data_AF-A0AA92W4A8-F1
#
_entry.id   AF-A0AA92W4A8-F1
#
_cell.length_a   1.000
_cell.length_b   1.000
_cell.length_c   1.000
_cell.angle_alpha   90.00
_cell.angle_beta   90.00
_cell.angle_gamma   90.00
#
_symmetry.space_group_name_H-M   'P 1'
#
loop_
_entity.id
_entity.type
_entity.pdbx_description
1 polymer ?
#
loop_
_entity_poly.entity_id
_entity_poly.type
_entity_poly.pdbx_seq_one_letter_code
_entity_poly.pdbx_strand_id
1 'polypeptide(L)'
;MKKRFLAILAAVLLPSCLFAQFGVVSPLHVNGNQLNDAYGNKVVLHGVMDTPSPYFNKYRWGNTCTDNNIQPCISYYDKIFGALQNPAKGTYCNIFRLHLEPGWTNDPNKKSTGSDTGEANISRFSATRLQKYLDALYLPIAQKAINHGLYVVIRPPGVCPKDLKVGDAYQNYLKTVWNIVSSNSWVKNNSGIVSLELANEPVHIYNRYGQSSATAMRDYFQPVVDVIRKNGFKGIIWIPGTGYQSQYENYASYPVSDSNFGYAVHVYPGWYGASDTNYDSNAFIYNFQKQVPVVKNKPILVSEIDWSPEKPGAGKYNEFGQWVASNLGSWGTATTSKWGNAWKKVMDHFGNISMTLTSTDDYLDIDNFLKTGQIKAGLEANLEACGQTCFYWYYEYSKKDYAHKSAGTSSSNPNTQPSTGSSTSGNTQGENIIKSWGNGSGFVPSGWTVADNGTQVYAGNKSSGPRIMNFSGDFKNAFYVRTVSADKAGYIEYGNTNGYTLPLVYGEYELSCNVAAWKGAPYMKVEVFDPQNAVLASTIVKANGNANGKAGAYLSGTTRVSLSFYSMIKGNYRVRFTPVADAKGTGGAWVEALVGNVALYFKGNPLALNAVGQVPAGWKIVDAGEQKAAGAAGIGPRIFKFAGGDFSTGLYIRQSDASKAGYAEFGSTWGYGFSLKQGSYVFSYNAVAWSGSPYLKCEVLDESNNVLGSQIIQCTKNVNKSTSANTFGSNSGKVWFTASRTGYYHFRFTPVANSWGGSGSWLEVVVGHLKISKTSASRSRSIDGGWDDGTTGIEQVESAENVSGQETRRHSGWYTLQGQRVEHPTKGIYIHNGKKVVLR
;
A
#
# COMPACT_ATOMS: atom_id res chain seq x y z
N MET A 1 2.86 -39.43 48.04
CA MET A 1 2.92 -39.96 46.66
C MET A 1 2.22 -38.97 45.72
N LYS A 2 2.95 -38.47 44.70
CA LYS A 2 2.55 -37.93 43.37
C LYS A 2 1.30 -37.00 43.30
N LYS A 3 1.44 -35.67 43.20
CA LYS A 3 1.85 -34.80 42.07
C LYS A 3 0.70 -34.36 41.11
N ARG A 4 0.41 -33.05 41.18
CA ARG A 4 0.11 -32.05 40.09
C ARG A 4 -1.30 -32.09 39.46
N PHE A 5 -2.15 -31.04 39.59
CA PHE A 5 -2.17 -29.71 38.92
C PHE A 5 -2.35 -29.73 37.39
N LEU A 6 -3.34 -28.94 36.93
CA LEU A 6 -3.71 -28.51 35.56
C LEU A 6 -4.48 -29.49 34.63
N ALA A 7 -5.71 -29.11 34.28
CA ALA A 7 -6.26 -29.24 32.93
C ALA A 7 -7.19 -28.05 32.63
N ILE A 8 -6.61 -27.04 31.99
CA ILE A 8 -7.26 -25.87 31.39
C ILE A 8 -7.29 -26.08 29.87
N LEU A 9 -8.35 -25.57 29.21
CA LEU A 9 -8.48 -25.27 27.77
C LEU A 9 -8.45 -26.42 26.76
N ALA A 10 -9.59 -26.70 26.12
CA ALA A 10 -9.67 -27.07 24.71
C ALA A 10 -11.10 -26.96 24.17
N ALA A 11 -11.54 -25.75 23.81
CA ALA A 11 -12.54 -25.54 22.77
C ALA A 11 -12.55 -24.05 22.39
N VAL A 12 -12.65 -23.79 21.08
CA VAL A 12 -12.70 -22.47 20.43
C VAL A 12 -11.32 -21.85 20.12
N LEU A 13 -10.80 -22.21 18.94
CA LEU A 13 -9.84 -21.38 18.20
C LEU A 13 -10.41 -21.07 16.82
N LEU A 14 -10.53 -19.76 16.56
CA LEU A 14 -10.41 -19.06 15.27
C LEU A 14 -11.69 -18.97 14.40
N PRO A 15 -11.87 -17.86 13.65
CA PRO A 15 -10.82 -17.10 12.98
C PRO A 15 -10.62 -15.65 13.49
N SER A 16 -9.36 -15.36 13.80
CA SER A 16 -8.82 -14.03 14.03
C SER A 16 -7.34 -14.08 13.62
N CYS A 17 -7.00 -13.94 12.33
CA CYS A 17 -5.60 -14.10 11.89
C CYS A 17 -5.12 -13.29 10.67
N LEU A 18 -5.95 -12.59 9.89
CA LEU A 18 -5.48 -12.07 8.58
C LEU A 18 -4.71 -10.73 8.58
N PHE A 19 -4.65 -9.97 9.68
CA PHE A 19 -3.83 -8.74 9.76
C PHE A 19 -2.60 -8.85 10.69
N ALA A 20 -2.32 -10.03 11.26
CA ALA A 20 -1.17 -10.27 12.15
C ALA A 20 0.04 -10.91 11.43
N GLN A 21 0.15 -10.73 10.10
CA GLN A 21 0.93 -11.61 9.24
C GLN A 21 2.04 -10.94 8.40
N PHE A 22 2.01 -9.64 8.11
CA PHE A 22 3.15 -8.97 7.48
C PHE A 22 4.33 -8.85 8.46
N GLY A 23 5.56 -9.08 7.99
CA GLY A 23 6.75 -9.23 8.85
C GLY A 23 6.99 -10.66 9.33
N VAL A 24 6.35 -11.64 8.70
CA VAL A 24 6.63 -13.06 8.90
C VAL A 24 7.73 -13.49 7.97
N VAL A 25 8.71 -14.19 8.53
CA VAL A 25 9.79 -14.85 7.80
C VAL A 25 9.52 -16.35 7.76
N SER A 26 9.01 -16.82 6.63
CA SER A 26 8.80 -18.23 6.31
C SER A 26 9.77 -18.66 5.22
N PRO A 27 10.34 -19.88 5.24
CA PRO A 27 11.25 -20.32 4.19
C PRO A 27 10.63 -20.17 2.79
N LEU A 28 11.31 -19.42 1.93
CA LEU A 28 10.94 -19.21 0.54
C LEU A 28 11.67 -20.19 -0.38
N HIS A 29 11.01 -20.48 -1.50
CA HIS A 29 11.58 -21.22 -2.61
C HIS A 29 11.11 -20.61 -3.93
N VAL A 30 11.81 -20.93 -5.01
CA VAL A 30 11.45 -20.53 -6.37
C VAL A 30 10.41 -21.49 -6.93
N ASN A 31 9.34 -20.93 -7.47
CA ASN A 31 8.33 -21.68 -8.23
C ASN A 31 8.03 -20.93 -9.54
N GLY A 32 8.49 -21.48 -10.65
CA GLY A 32 8.47 -20.80 -11.94
C GLY A 32 9.20 -19.45 -11.87
N ASN A 33 8.50 -18.39 -12.22
CA ASN A 33 9.04 -17.03 -12.17
C ASN A 33 8.82 -16.31 -10.84
N GLN A 34 8.27 -16.98 -9.81
CA GLN A 34 7.91 -16.36 -8.52
C GLN A 34 8.78 -16.88 -7.38
N LEU A 35 8.82 -16.12 -6.28
CA LEU A 35 9.11 -16.67 -4.96
C LEU A 35 7.80 -17.10 -4.32
N ASN A 36 7.82 -18.24 -3.63
CA ASN A 36 6.69 -18.72 -2.87
C ASN A 36 7.12 -19.12 -1.45
N ASP A 37 6.24 -18.87 -0.48
CA ASP A 37 6.39 -19.46 0.85
C ASP A 37 6.05 -20.96 0.85
N ALA A 38 6.24 -21.64 1.98
CA ALA A 38 5.95 -23.05 2.13
C ALA A 38 4.50 -23.47 1.81
N TYR A 39 3.55 -22.54 1.70
CA TYR A 39 2.14 -22.78 1.40
C TYR A 39 1.78 -22.49 -0.06
N GLY A 40 2.75 -22.06 -0.87
CA GLY A 40 2.51 -21.67 -2.25
C GLY A 40 2.00 -20.24 -2.40
N ASN A 41 1.99 -19.41 -1.34
CA ASN A 41 1.67 -17.99 -1.51
C ASN A 41 2.83 -17.29 -2.22
N LYS A 42 2.50 -16.48 -3.22
CA LYS A 42 3.47 -15.64 -3.92
C LYS A 42 4.07 -14.63 -2.93
N VAL A 43 5.38 -14.39 -3.03
CA VAL A 43 6.10 -13.41 -2.21
C VAL A 43 6.94 -12.49 -3.10
N VAL A 44 6.89 -11.20 -2.83
CA VAL A 44 7.81 -10.20 -3.41
C VAL A 44 8.42 -9.40 -2.26
N LEU A 45 9.73 -9.24 -2.29
CA LEU A 45 10.50 -8.68 -1.20
C LEU A 45 10.93 -7.24 -1.49
N HIS A 46 10.80 -6.34 -0.52
CA HIS A 46 11.11 -4.94 -0.64
C HIS A 46 11.83 -4.42 0.61
N GLY A 47 12.96 -3.76 0.43
CA GLY A 47 13.77 -3.34 1.57
C GLY A 47 14.96 -2.48 1.18
N VAL A 48 16.06 -2.67 1.91
CA VAL A 48 17.30 -1.91 1.76
C VAL A 48 18.50 -2.85 1.83
N MET A 49 19.65 -2.40 1.32
CA MET A 49 20.94 -2.97 1.67
C MET A 49 21.67 -2.09 2.68
N ASP A 50 22.63 -2.67 3.37
CA ASP A 50 23.63 -1.91 4.11
C ASP A 50 24.89 -2.76 4.31
N THR A 51 25.98 -2.06 4.65
CA THR A 51 27.31 -2.61 4.79
C THR A 51 27.78 -2.32 6.21
N PRO A 52 28.09 -3.35 7.03
CA PRO A 52 28.73 -3.18 8.35
C PRO A 52 30.13 -2.58 8.25
N SER A 53 30.23 -1.33 7.83
CA SER A 53 31.45 -0.59 7.56
C SER A 53 31.40 0.76 8.28
N PRO A 54 32.45 1.14 9.01
CA PRO A 54 32.55 2.46 9.62
C PRO A 54 32.30 3.59 8.63
N TYR A 55 32.84 3.47 7.41
CA TYR A 55 32.71 4.50 6.39
C TYR A 55 31.26 4.63 5.90
N PHE A 56 30.66 3.53 5.42
CA PHE A 56 29.29 3.54 4.90
C PHE A 56 28.24 3.85 5.98
N ASN A 57 28.51 3.47 7.24
CA ASN A 57 27.62 3.78 8.37
C ASN A 57 27.94 5.12 9.05
N LYS A 58 28.70 6.01 8.38
CA LYS A 58 29.06 7.36 8.88
C LYS A 58 29.61 7.37 10.30
N TYR A 59 30.41 6.35 10.63
CA TYR A 59 31.11 6.17 11.90
C TYR A 59 30.20 6.04 13.14
N ARG A 60 28.91 5.74 12.96
CA ARG A 60 27.89 5.73 14.02
C ARG A 60 28.14 4.69 15.14
N TRP A 61 28.93 3.64 14.87
CA TRP A 61 29.23 2.59 15.83
C TRP A 61 30.73 2.38 16.07
N GLY A 62 31.61 3.14 15.40
CA GLY A 62 33.06 3.02 15.51
C GLY A 62 33.79 3.43 14.23
N ASN A 63 35.12 3.52 14.31
CA ASN A 63 35.99 3.99 13.22
C ASN A 63 36.76 2.88 12.48
N THR A 64 36.74 1.66 12.99
CA THR A 64 37.55 0.54 12.46
C THR A 64 36.81 -0.80 12.55
N CYS A 65 37.14 -1.72 11.65
CA CYS A 65 36.65 -3.11 11.67
C CYS A 65 37.52 -3.99 12.57
N THR A 66 37.29 -3.91 13.89
CA THR A 66 38.04 -4.65 14.92
C THR A 66 37.10 -5.27 15.94
N ASP A 67 37.59 -6.25 16.73
CA ASP A 67 36.81 -6.97 17.73
C ASP A 67 36.05 -6.04 18.70
N ASN A 68 36.66 -4.91 19.08
CA ASN A 68 36.06 -3.91 19.97
C ASN A 68 34.76 -3.30 19.41
N ASN A 69 34.59 -3.30 18.09
CA ASN A 69 33.44 -2.69 17.43
C ASN A 69 32.39 -3.70 16.96
N ILE A 70 32.57 -5.01 17.23
CA ILE A 70 31.57 -6.04 16.90
C ILE A 70 30.23 -5.73 17.55
N GLN A 71 30.21 -5.59 18.89
CA GLN A 71 28.98 -5.40 19.63
C GLN A 71 28.30 -4.04 19.35
N PRO A 72 29.05 -2.92 19.27
CA PRO A 72 28.50 -1.65 18.78
C PRO A 72 27.84 -1.76 17.40
N CYS A 73 28.47 -2.46 16.45
CA CYS A 73 27.93 -2.65 15.11
C CYS A 73 26.62 -3.47 15.14
N ILE A 74 26.60 -4.61 15.83
CA ILE A 74 25.37 -5.42 15.99
C ILE A 74 24.26 -4.59 16.62
N SER A 75 24.57 -3.81 17.65
CA SER A 75 23.60 -2.98 18.38
C SER A 75 23.06 -1.83 17.52
N TYR A 76 23.88 -1.28 16.64
CA TYR A 76 23.45 -0.30 15.63
C TYR A 76 22.43 -0.94 14.69
N TYR A 77 22.77 -2.07 14.07
CA TYR A 77 21.87 -2.75 13.14
C TYR A 77 20.56 -3.21 13.77
N ASP A 78 20.60 -3.77 14.99
CA ASP A 78 19.38 -4.17 15.72
C ASP A 78 18.41 -2.99 15.92
N LYS A 79 18.93 -1.80 16.24
CA LYS A 79 18.12 -0.58 16.36
C LYS A 79 17.51 -0.17 15.02
N ILE A 80 18.30 -0.18 13.95
CA ILE A 80 17.86 0.22 12.61
C ILE A 80 16.81 -0.75 12.07
N PHE A 81 16.94 -2.06 12.28
CA PHE A 81 15.93 -3.03 11.84
C PHE A 81 14.56 -2.77 12.48
N GLY A 82 14.53 -2.37 13.75
CA GLY A 82 13.30 -1.94 14.43
C GLY A 82 12.66 -0.66 13.87
N ALA A 83 13.40 0.11 13.06
CA ALA A 83 12.86 1.23 12.29
C ALA A 83 12.50 0.84 10.85
N LEU A 84 13.23 -0.08 10.23
CA LEU A 84 12.99 -0.53 8.85
C LEU A 84 11.73 -1.38 8.72
N GLN A 85 11.47 -2.26 9.69
CA GLN A 85 10.26 -3.08 9.72
C GLN A 85 9.36 -2.69 10.89
N ASN A 86 8.73 -1.51 10.76
CA ASN A 86 7.84 -0.97 11.76
C ASN A 86 6.52 -0.49 11.14
N PRO A 87 5.61 -1.42 10.78
CA PRO A 87 4.32 -1.06 10.18
C PRO A 87 3.50 -0.07 11.01
N ALA A 88 3.64 -0.11 12.34
CA ALA A 88 2.99 0.83 13.26
C ALA A 88 3.50 2.29 13.12
N LYS A 89 4.67 2.48 12.52
CA LYS A 89 5.33 3.77 12.27
C LYS A 89 5.52 4.07 10.78
N GLY A 90 4.93 3.28 9.89
CA GLY A 90 4.85 3.57 8.46
C GLY A 90 5.97 3.00 7.60
N THR A 91 6.80 2.09 8.14
CA THR A 91 7.85 1.40 7.38
C THR A 91 7.54 -0.08 7.24
N TYR A 92 7.89 -0.64 6.09
CA TYR A 92 7.40 -1.96 5.64
C TYR A 92 8.49 -2.80 4.97
N CYS A 93 9.76 -2.57 5.29
CA CYS A 93 10.82 -3.40 4.73
C CYS A 93 10.63 -4.86 5.18
N ASN A 94 10.72 -5.82 4.26
CA ASN A 94 10.68 -7.24 4.57
C ASN A 94 11.95 -7.99 4.12
N ILE A 95 12.96 -7.29 3.61
CA ILE A 95 14.26 -7.87 3.24
C ILE A 95 15.39 -6.90 3.60
N PHE A 96 16.54 -7.47 3.93
CA PHE A 96 17.79 -6.79 4.17
C PHE A 96 18.93 -7.47 3.41
N ARG A 97 19.58 -6.73 2.51
CA ARG A 97 20.76 -7.21 1.78
C ARG A 97 22.02 -6.84 2.57
N LEU A 98 22.71 -7.86 3.07
CA LEU A 98 23.89 -7.76 3.93
C LEU A 98 25.18 -7.91 3.13
N HIS A 99 25.95 -6.84 3.03
CA HIS A 99 27.29 -6.84 2.43
C HIS A 99 28.36 -7.23 3.44
N LEU A 100 29.12 -8.27 3.11
CA LEU A 100 30.28 -8.67 3.92
C LEU A 100 31.46 -7.72 3.68
N GLU A 101 31.57 -6.63 4.44
CA GLU A 101 32.63 -5.62 4.31
C GLU A 101 34.09 -6.19 4.35
N PRO A 102 34.93 -5.89 3.34
CA PRO A 102 36.34 -6.28 3.30
C PRO A 102 37.18 -5.86 4.50
N GLY A 103 36.88 -4.74 5.16
CA GLY A 103 37.55 -4.30 6.39
C GLY A 103 37.54 -5.36 7.51
N TRP A 104 36.51 -6.22 7.56
CA TRP A 104 36.47 -7.34 8.49
C TRP A 104 37.23 -8.56 7.97
N THR A 105 37.10 -8.87 6.67
CA THR A 105 37.59 -10.14 6.09
C THR A 105 39.02 -10.08 5.57
N ASN A 106 39.57 -8.90 5.35
CA ASN A 106 40.96 -8.71 4.93
C ASN A 106 41.90 -8.79 6.13
N ASP A 107 43.06 -9.41 5.91
CA ASP A 107 44.14 -9.43 6.87
C ASP A 107 44.87 -8.07 6.86
N PRO A 108 44.83 -7.30 7.96
CA PRO A 108 45.48 -6.00 8.02
C PRO A 108 47.01 -6.11 7.83
N ASN A 109 47.60 -7.27 8.18
CA ASN A 109 49.04 -7.50 8.13
C ASN A 109 49.53 -7.95 6.74
N LYS A 110 48.62 -8.31 5.81
CA LYS A 110 48.98 -8.60 4.42
C LYS A 110 49.10 -7.30 3.62
N LYS A 111 50.13 -7.20 2.79
CA LYS A 111 50.30 -6.11 1.82
C LYS A 111 49.27 -6.26 0.71
N SER A 112 48.66 -5.14 0.29
CA SER A 112 47.84 -5.10 -0.92
C SER A 112 48.74 -5.25 -2.15
N THR A 113 48.44 -6.22 -3.02
CA THR A 113 49.20 -6.50 -4.25
C THR A 113 48.28 -6.66 -5.45
N GLY A 114 48.83 -6.65 -6.66
CA GLY A 114 48.06 -6.73 -7.91
C GLY A 114 47.68 -5.36 -8.46
N SER A 115 47.07 -5.35 -9.65
CA SER A 115 46.63 -4.14 -10.35
C SER A 115 45.26 -3.62 -9.90
N ASP A 116 44.43 -4.48 -9.32
CA ASP A 116 43.11 -4.09 -8.82
C ASP A 116 43.23 -3.22 -7.56
N THR A 117 42.33 -2.26 -7.39
CA THR A 117 42.31 -1.33 -6.25
C THR A 117 40.96 -1.39 -5.52
N GLY A 118 40.91 -0.81 -4.32
CA GLY A 118 39.68 -0.74 -3.52
C GLY A 118 39.09 -2.11 -3.19
N GLU A 119 37.76 -2.20 -3.21
CA GLU A 119 37.00 -3.41 -2.88
C GLU A 119 37.13 -4.56 -3.90
N ALA A 120 37.65 -4.29 -5.11
CA ALA A 120 37.91 -5.34 -6.10
C ALA A 120 39.18 -6.15 -5.77
N ASN A 121 40.08 -5.60 -4.95
CA ASN A 121 41.34 -6.25 -4.62
C ASN A 121 41.17 -7.34 -3.55
N ILE A 122 41.33 -8.60 -3.96
CA ILE A 122 41.20 -9.77 -3.08
C ILE A 122 42.53 -10.25 -2.47
N SER A 123 43.66 -9.58 -2.72
CA SER A 123 45.00 -10.06 -2.30
C SER A 123 45.16 -10.19 -0.78
N ARG A 124 44.36 -9.43 -0.03
CA ARG A 124 44.38 -9.41 1.44
C ARG A 124 43.30 -10.28 2.07
N PHE A 125 42.42 -10.92 1.28
CA PHE A 125 41.36 -11.75 1.83
C PHE A 125 41.90 -12.85 2.76
N SER A 126 41.20 -13.09 3.86
CA SER A 126 41.51 -14.13 4.82
C SER A 126 40.28 -14.96 5.13
N ALA A 127 40.32 -16.23 4.69
CA ALA A 127 39.30 -17.24 5.01
C ALA A 127 39.08 -17.37 6.53
N THR A 128 40.15 -17.33 7.33
CA THR A 128 40.09 -17.39 8.79
C THR A 128 39.33 -16.20 9.38
N ARG A 129 39.57 -15.00 8.85
CA ARG A 129 38.84 -13.81 9.30
C ARG A 129 37.39 -13.84 8.85
N LEU A 130 37.10 -14.28 7.63
CA LEU A 130 35.73 -14.51 7.19
C LEU A 130 34.99 -15.46 8.13
N GLN A 131 35.57 -16.62 8.46
CA GLN A 131 34.96 -17.56 9.41
C GLN A 131 34.70 -16.89 10.77
N LYS A 132 35.70 -16.20 11.34
CA LYS A 132 35.58 -15.51 12.62
C LYS A 132 34.42 -14.50 12.63
N TYR A 133 34.39 -13.57 11.67
CA TYR A 133 33.39 -12.51 11.67
C TYR A 133 32.05 -12.93 11.07
N LEU A 134 32.00 -14.02 10.31
CA LEU A 134 30.74 -14.67 9.96
C LEU A 134 30.00 -15.03 11.26
N ASP A 135 30.65 -15.79 12.15
CA ASP A 135 30.03 -16.24 13.41
C ASP A 135 29.86 -15.09 14.42
N ALA A 136 30.85 -14.20 14.55
CA ALA A 136 30.84 -13.18 15.60
C ALA A 136 30.06 -11.90 15.24
N LEU A 137 29.85 -11.59 13.96
CA LEU A 137 29.28 -10.31 13.51
C LEU A 137 28.10 -10.51 12.54
N TYR A 138 28.34 -11.14 11.39
CA TYR A 138 27.37 -11.16 10.30
C TYR A 138 26.14 -12.02 10.58
N LEU A 139 26.32 -13.22 11.13
CA LEU A 139 25.19 -14.08 11.50
C LEU A 139 24.38 -13.50 12.67
N PRO A 140 24.98 -12.89 13.70
CA PRO A 140 24.24 -12.11 14.69
C PRO A 140 23.42 -10.96 14.07
N ILE A 141 23.98 -10.17 13.15
CA ILE A 141 23.23 -9.12 12.42
C ILE A 141 22.07 -9.73 11.63
N ALA A 142 22.31 -10.81 10.89
CA ALA A 142 21.27 -11.51 10.13
C ALA A 142 20.15 -12.04 11.04
N GLN A 143 20.50 -12.62 12.20
CA GLN A 143 19.52 -13.08 13.18
C GLN A 143 18.70 -11.92 13.75
N LYS A 144 19.30 -10.76 13.99
CA LYS A 144 18.54 -9.55 14.39
C LYS A 144 17.56 -9.14 13.30
N ALA A 145 17.98 -9.08 12.04
CA ALA A 145 17.09 -8.78 10.92
C ALA A 145 15.89 -9.74 10.86
N ILE A 146 16.14 -11.05 10.96
CA ILE A 146 15.12 -12.10 11.00
C ILE A 146 14.14 -11.89 12.16
N ASN A 147 14.64 -11.56 13.35
CA ASN A 147 13.79 -11.32 14.52
C ASN A 147 12.87 -10.11 14.36
N HIS A 148 13.24 -9.13 13.53
CA HIS A 148 12.41 -7.99 13.16
C HIS A 148 11.49 -8.27 11.96
N GLY A 149 11.54 -9.46 11.37
CA GLY A 149 10.69 -9.83 10.24
C GLY A 149 11.28 -9.50 8.86
N LEU A 150 12.61 -9.49 8.74
CA LEU A 150 13.35 -9.26 7.49
C LEU A 150 13.98 -10.56 6.99
N TYR A 151 13.75 -10.90 5.72
CA TYR A 151 14.56 -11.86 4.98
C TYR A 151 15.99 -11.32 4.81
N VAL A 152 16.99 -12.19 4.71
CA VAL A 152 18.39 -11.76 4.56
C VAL A 152 18.98 -12.29 3.25
N VAL A 153 19.61 -11.40 2.49
CA VAL A 153 20.45 -11.76 1.34
C VAL A 153 21.89 -11.49 1.71
N ILE A 154 22.73 -12.50 1.75
CA ILE A 154 24.16 -12.32 2.00
C ILE A 154 24.86 -12.21 0.65
N ARG A 155 25.64 -11.15 0.44
CA ARG A 155 26.53 -10.98 -0.73
C ARG A 155 28.00 -11.11 -0.32
N PRO A 156 28.94 -11.45 -1.22
CA PRO A 156 30.31 -11.74 -0.82
C PRO A 156 31.07 -10.46 -0.47
N PRO A 157 32.28 -10.58 0.10
CA PRO A 157 33.10 -9.41 0.35
C PRO A 157 33.60 -8.73 -0.92
N GLY A 158 33.54 -7.41 -0.90
CA GLY A 158 34.03 -6.53 -1.96
C GLY A 158 33.13 -6.41 -3.19
N VAL A 159 33.71 -5.93 -4.28
CA VAL A 159 33.11 -5.84 -5.62
C VAL A 159 33.90 -6.69 -6.61
N CYS A 160 33.42 -6.85 -7.84
CA CYS A 160 34.13 -7.63 -8.85
C CYS A 160 35.27 -6.82 -9.50
N PRO A 161 36.41 -7.45 -9.79
CA PRO A 161 37.31 -6.98 -10.83
C PRO A 161 36.57 -6.76 -12.15
N LYS A 162 37.06 -5.82 -12.96
CA LYS A 162 36.42 -5.44 -14.23
C LYS A 162 36.33 -6.62 -15.21
N ASP A 163 37.42 -7.35 -15.35
CA ASP A 163 37.54 -8.46 -16.29
C ASP A 163 37.68 -9.78 -15.53
N LEU A 164 36.64 -10.62 -15.61
CA LEU A 164 36.62 -11.95 -15.02
C LEU A 164 36.82 -13.02 -16.08
N LYS A 165 37.47 -14.13 -15.72
CA LYS A 165 37.74 -15.24 -16.61
C LYS A 165 37.42 -16.56 -15.91
N VAL A 166 36.73 -17.47 -16.60
CA VAL A 166 36.45 -18.81 -16.04
C VAL A 166 37.76 -19.47 -15.58
N GLY A 167 37.81 -19.86 -14.29
CA GLY A 167 38.97 -20.46 -13.66
C GLY A 167 39.97 -19.47 -13.03
N ASP A 168 39.70 -18.17 -13.05
CA ASP A 168 40.60 -17.16 -12.47
C ASP A 168 40.65 -17.16 -10.93
N ALA A 169 41.49 -16.26 -10.40
CA ALA A 169 41.65 -16.10 -8.96
C ALA A 169 40.35 -15.64 -8.27
N TYR A 170 39.53 -14.83 -8.94
CA TYR A 170 38.30 -14.31 -8.36
C TYR A 170 37.20 -15.39 -8.29
N GLN A 171 37.09 -16.27 -9.27
CA GLN A 171 36.20 -17.43 -9.22
C GLN A 171 36.59 -18.37 -8.08
N ASN A 172 37.89 -18.60 -7.88
CA ASN A 172 38.40 -19.39 -6.76
C ASN A 172 38.14 -18.72 -5.41
N TYR A 173 38.26 -17.39 -5.35
CA TYR A 173 37.86 -16.60 -4.20
C TYR A 173 36.37 -16.76 -3.87
N LEU A 174 35.47 -16.61 -4.86
CA LEU A 174 34.02 -16.81 -4.66
C LEU A 174 33.72 -18.23 -4.17
N LYS A 175 34.32 -19.26 -4.80
CA LYS A 175 34.17 -20.65 -4.31
C LYS A 175 34.61 -20.79 -2.87
N THR A 176 35.69 -20.12 -2.45
CA THR A 176 36.17 -20.15 -1.05
C THR A 176 35.20 -19.47 -0.09
N VAL A 177 34.75 -18.24 -0.41
CA VAL A 177 33.77 -17.49 0.38
C VAL A 177 32.49 -18.29 0.53
N TRP A 178 31.94 -18.78 -0.58
CA TRP A 178 30.69 -19.51 -0.57
C TRP A 178 30.81 -20.88 0.05
N ASN A 179 31.97 -21.54 -0.04
CA ASN A 179 32.21 -22.77 0.70
C ASN A 179 32.11 -22.53 2.21
N ILE A 180 32.72 -21.47 2.72
CA ILE A 180 32.69 -21.10 4.15
C ILE A 180 31.25 -20.76 4.60
N VAL A 181 30.59 -19.85 3.88
CA VAL A 181 29.26 -19.35 4.26
C VAL A 181 28.21 -20.47 4.18
N SER A 182 28.17 -21.24 3.09
CA SER A 182 27.16 -22.30 2.89
C SER A 182 27.42 -23.56 3.72
N SER A 183 28.65 -23.78 4.21
CA SER A 183 28.95 -24.89 5.13
C SER A 183 28.44 -24.64 6.55
N ASN A 184 28.28 -23.38 6.95
CA ASN A 184 27.84 -22.99 8.28
C ASN A 184 26.45 -23.58 8.60
N SER A 185 26.32 -24.22 9.77
CA SER A 185 25.08 -24.90 10.17
C SER A 185 23.91 -23.94 10.35
N TRP A 186 24.13 -22.75 10.89
CA TRP A 186 23.08 -21.75 11.06
C TRP A 186 22.57 -21.27 9.69
N VAL A 187 23.45 -21.03 8.72
CA VAL A 187 23.06 -20.63 7.35
C VAL A 187 22.22 -21.71 6.68
N LYS A 188 22.62 -22.99 6.80
CA LYS A 188 21.85 -24.12 6.26
C LYS A 188 20.48 -24.26 6.92
N ASN A 189 20.43 -24.15 8.25
CA ASN A 189 19.18 -24.26 9.02
C ASN A 189 18.18 -23.14 8.72
N ASN A 190 18.67 -21.99 8.25
CA ASN A 190 17.84 -20.85 7.84
C ASN A 190 17.66 -20.77 6.31
N SER A 191 17.93 -21.84 5.56
CA SER A 191 17.71 -21.91 4.11
C SER A 191 16.30 -21.44 3.74
N GLY A 192 16.19 -20.46 2.85
CA GLY A 192 14.91 -19.90 2.40
C GLY A 192 14.42 -18.70 3.20
N ILE A 193 14.94 -18.49 4.42
CA ILE A 193 14.86 -17.20 5.13
C ILE A 193 16.12 -16.37 4.84
N VAL A 194 17.25 -17.06 4.76
CA VAL A 194 18.53 -16.54 4.25
C VAL A 194 18.72 -17.04 2.81
N SER A 195 19.18 -16.14 1.95
CA SER A 195 19.55 -16.41 0.56
C SER A 195 20.94 -15.83 0.25
N LEU A 196 21.56 -16.31 -0.83
CA LEU A 196 22.95 -16.00 -1.16
C LEU A 196 23.03 -15.36 -2.55
N GLU A 197 23.62 -14.17 -2.65
CA GLU A 197 23.88 -13.50 -3.93
C GLU A 197 25.35 -13.68 -4.30
N LEU A 198 25.63 -14.31 -5.45
CA LEU A 198 26.96 -14.89 -5.70
C LEU A 198 28.09 -13.87 -5.88
N ALA A 199 27.79 -12.69 -6.42
CA ALA A 199 28.72 -11.58 -6.62
C ALA A 199 27.94 -10.27 -6.74
N ASN A 200 28.61 -9.14 -6.55
CA ASN A 200 28.05 -7.81 -6.83
C ASN A 200 28.01 -7.62 -8.35
N GLU A 201 28.92 -6.83 -8.91
CA GLU A 201 28.78 -6.30 -10.26
C GLU A 201 29.85 -6.83 -11.23
N PRO A 202 29.73 -8.05 -11.78
CA PRO A 202 30.51 -8.44 -12.93
C PRO A 202 30.33 -7.44 -14.07
N VAL A 203 31.43 -6.95 -14.64
CA VAL A 203 31.41 -6.10 -15.82
C VAL A 203 31.56 -6.95 -17.07
N HIS A 204 32.69 -7.66 -17.19
CA HIS A 204 32.94 -8.62 -18.27
C HIS A 204 33.26 -10.01 -17.71
N ILE A 205 32.74 -11.05 -18.37
CA ILE A 205 33.08 -12.44 -18.07
C ILE A 205 33.49 -13.13 -19.38
N TYR A 206 34.73 -13.62 -19.41
CA TYR A 206 35.30 -14.36 -20.52
C TYR A 206 35.36 -15.86 -20.23
N ASN A 207 35.38 -16.68 -21.28
CA ASN A 207 35.63 -18.10 -21.17
C ASN A 207 37.04 -18.39 -20.60
N ARG A 208 37.37 -19.66 -20.36
CA ARG A 208 38.67 -20.06 -19.78
C ARG A 208 39.91 -19.62 -20.59
N TYR A 209 39.73 -19.31 -21.86
CA TYR A 209 40.77 -18.87 -22.79
C TYR A 209 40.86 -17.34 -22.90
N GLY A 210 40.04 -16.59 -22.16
CA GLY A 210 40.02 -15.13 -22.20
C GLY A 210 39.25 -14.55 -23.39
N GLN A 211 38.33 -15.32 -23.97
CA GLN A 211 37.53 -14.90 -25.12
C GLN A 211 36.06 -14.68 -24.73
N SER A 212 35.38 -13.76 -25.41
CA SER A 212 33.93 -13.59 -25.27
C SER A 212 33.20 -14.89 -25.64
N SER A 213 32.26 -15.33 -24.81
CA SER A 213 31.45 -16.53 -25.07
C SER A 213 30.05 -16.35 -24.49
N ALA A 214 29.05 -16.83 -25.22
CA ALA A 214 27.67 -16.84 -24.75
C ALA A 214 27.47 -17.77 -23.53
N THR A 215 28.36 -18.72 -23.28
CA THR A 215 28.30 -19.60 -22.11
C THR A 215 29.07 -19.09 -20.89
N ALA A 216 29.88 -18.03 -21.06
CA ALA A 216 30.88 -17.63 -20.07
C ALA A 216 30.27 -17.37 -18.69
N MET A 217 29.11 -16.69 -18.62
CA MET A 217 28.42 -16.41 -17.35
C MET A 217 28.01 -17.71 -16.62
N ARG A 218 27.37 -18.65 -17.32
CA ARG A 218 27.00 -19.96 -16.75
C ARG A 218 28.23 -20.72 -16.28
N ASP A 219 29.26 -20.81 -17.12
CA ASP A 219 30.47 -21.57 -16.82
C ASP A 219 31.27 -20.94 -15.67
N TYR A 220 31.10 -19.64 -15.45
CA TYR A 220 31.69 -18.93 -14.33
C TYR A 220 30.95 -19.18 -13.01
N PHE A 221 29.61 -19.12 -13.01
CA PHE A 221 28.84 -19.22 -11.77
C PHE A 221 28.36 -20.63 -11.41
N GLN A 222 28.22 -21.56 -12.36
CA GLN A 222 27.82 -22.95 -12.06
C GLN A 222 28.75 -23.61 -11.04
N PRO A 223 30.10 -23.53 -11.15
CA PRO A 223 30.98 -24.15 -10.16
C PRO A 223 30.83 -23.55 -8.75
N VAL A 224 30.37 -22.29 -8.65
CA VAL A 224 30.09 -21.64 -7.36
C VAL A 224 28.77 -22.16 -6.78
N VAL A 225 27.73 -22.29 -7.62
CA VAL A 225 26.46 -22.93 -7.26
C VAL A 225 26.69 -24.37 -6.76
N ASP A 226 27.51 -25.14 -7.47
CA ASP A 226 27.81 -26.53 -7.14
C ASP A 226 28.46 -26.65 -5.76
N VAL A 227 29.37 -25.74 -5.40
CA VAL A 227 29.97 -25.68 -4.05
C VAL A 227 28.90 -25.46 -2.99
N ILE A 228 28.00 -24.49 -3.21
CA ILE A 228 26.93 -24.17 -2.26
C ILE A 228 25.98 -25.36 -2.06
N ARG A 229 25.57 -26.00 -3.15
CA ARG A 229 24.68 -27.15 -3.11
C ARG A 229 25.34 -28.40 -2.54
N LYS A 230 26.62 -28.63 -2.82
CA LYS A 230 27.42 -29.72 -2.22
C LYS A 230 27.48 -29.61 -0.69
N ASN A 231 27.48 -28.40 -0.14
CA ASN A 231 27.46 -28.17 1.30
C ASN A 231 26.08 -28.39 1.95
N GLY A 232 25.04 -28.61 1.14
CA GLY A 232 23.68 -28.90 1.60
C GLY A 232 22.81 -27.67 1.82
N PHE A 233 23.22 -26.48 1.36
CA PHE A 233 22.38 -25.29 1.41
C PHE A 233 21.21 -25.42 0.43
N LYS A 234 19.97 -25.28 0.92
CA LYS A 234 18.75 -25.50 0.14
C LYS A 234 18.03 -24.20 -0.25
N GLY A 235 18.49 -23.06 0.27
CA GLY A 235 17.86 -21.77 0.06
C GLY A 235 18.09 -21.21 -1.34
N ILE A 236 17.53 -20.03 -1.58
CA ILE A 236 17.60 -19.34 -2.88
C ILE A 236 19.04 -18.85 -3.13
N ILE A 237 19.52 -19.04 -4.35
CA ILE A 237 20.76 -18.44 -4.85
C ILE A 237 20.40 -17.36 -5.88
N TRP A 238 20.94 -16.17 -5.73
CA TRP A 238 20.78 -15.06 -6.67
C TRP A 238 22.01 -14.97 -7.58
N ILE A 239 21.80 -15.21 -8.87
CA ILE A 239 22.84 -15.26 -9.89
C ILE A 239 23.00 -13.86 -10.51
N PRO A 240 24.21 -13.29 -10.55
CA PRO A 240 24.45 -11.99 -11.17
C PRO A 240 24.63 -12.11 -12.70
N GLY A 241 24.41 -10.99 -13.40
CA GLY A 241 24.69 -10.79 -14.82
C GLY A 241 25.91 -9.90 -15.06
N THR A 242 26.20 -9.61 -16.32
CA THR A 242 27.30 -8.71 -16.74
C THR A 242 26.84 -7.26 -16.85
N GLY A 243 27.77 -6.36 -17.20
CA GLY A 243 27.47 -4.95 -17.40
C GLY A 243 26.97 -4.28 -16.12
N TYR A 244 27.64 -4.52 -15.00
CA TYR A 244 27.21 -4.05 -13.67
C TYR A 244 25.82 -4.58 -13.30
N GLN A 245 25.57 -5.88 -13.56
CA GLN A 245 24.28 -6.54 -13.34
C GLN A 245 23.11 -5.94 -14.14
N SER A 246 23.35 -5.51 -15.38
CA SER A 246 22.29 -5.05 -16.30
C SER A 246 22.00 -5.97 -17.49
N GLN A 247 22.87 -6.97 -17.74
CA GLN A 247 22.82 -7.81 -18.93
C GLN A 247 22.68 -9.30 -18.59
N TYR A 248 21.63 -9.94 -19.10
CA TYR A 248 21.24 -11.34 -18.79
C TYR A 248 20.83 -12.15 -20.02
N GLU A 249 21.00 -11.61 -21.22
CA GLU A 249 20.50 -12.18 -22.47
C GLU A 249 21.01 -13.61 -22.69
N ASN A 250 22.29 -13.84 -22.43
CA ASN A 250 22.90 -15.16 -22.59
C ASN A 250 22.31 -16.23 -21.67
N TYR A 251 21.79 -15.87 -20.49
CA TYR A 251 21.16 -16.83 -19.59
C TYR A 251 19.83 -17.37 -20.12
N ALA A 252 19.18 -16.69 -21.08
CA ALA A 252 17.98 -17.21 -21.72
C ALA A 252 18.26 -18.52 -22.49
N SER A 253 19.44 -18.62 -23.10
CA SER A 253 19.89 -19.81 -23.85
C SER A 253 20.78 -20.74 -23.02
N TYR A 254 21.51 -20.18 -22.05
CA TYR A 254 22.51 -20.89 -21.25
C TYR A 254 22.31 -20.64 -19.76
N PRO A 255 21.18 -21.08 -19.17
CA PRO A 255 20.94 -20.89 -17.74
C PRO A 255 21.89 -21.75 -16.90
N VAL A 256 22.05 -21.39 -15.62
CA VAL A 256 22.60 -22.31 -14.62
C VAL A 256 21.63 -23.47 -14.37
N SER A 257 22.17 -24.63 -14.03
CA SER A 257 21.43 -25.83 -13.67
C SER A 257 21.25 -25.88 -12.15
N ASP A 258 20.13 -25.34 -11.66
CA ASP A 258 19.68 -25.44 -10.27
C ASP A 258 18.14 -25.31 -10.23
N SER A 259 17.49 -25.83 -9.19
CA SER A 259 16.03 -25.74 -9.06
C SER A 259 15.56 -24.54 -8.23
N ASN A 260 16.41 -23.98 -7.34
CA ASN A 260 16.01 -22.97 -6.37
C ASN A 260 16.90 -21.71 -6.48
N PHE A 261 16.82 -21.01 -7.61
CA PHE A 261 17.62 -19.82 -7.90
C PHE A 261 16.82 -18.74 -8.65
N GLY A 262 17.23 -17.48 -8.47
CA GLY A 262 16.77 -16.30 -9.21
C GLY A 262 17.95 -15.48 -9.72
N TYR A 263 17.69 -14.30 -10.27
CA TYR A 263 18.74 -13.38 -10.75
C TYR A 263 18.78 -12.10 -9.94
N ALA A 264 19.98 -11.70 -9.49
CA ALA A 264 20.21 -10.38 -8.90
C ALA A 264 20.52 -9.39 -10.01
N VAL A 265 19.85 -8.24 -10.06
CA VAL A 265 19.87 -7.22 -11.15
C VAL A 265 20.06 -5.83 -10.55
N HIS A 266 20.79 -4.93 -11.21
CA HIS A 266 20.87 -3.52 -10.82
C HIS A 266 20.10 -2.64 -11.80
N VAL A 267 19.46 -1.59 -11.26
CA VAL A 267 18.63 -0.68 -12.05
C VAL A 267 18.86 0.75 -11.60
N TYR A 268 19.35 1.59 -12.52
CA TYR A 268 19.61 3.01 -12.27
C TYR A 268 19.01 3.90 -13.37
N PRO A 269 18.74 5.19 -13.07
CA PRO A 269 18.40 6.17 -14.09
C PRO A 269 19.44 6.23 -15.22
N GLY A 270 18.96 6.27 -16.47
CA GLY A 270 19.78 6.20 -17.67
C GLY A 270 19.94 4.78 -18.24
N TRP A 271 19.60 3.74 -17.48
CA TRP A 271 19.69 2.36 -17.93
C TRP A 271 18.39 1.91 -18.61
N TYR A 272 18.46 0.81 -19.38
CA TYR A 272 17.31 0.23 -20.10
C TYR A 272 16.57 1.26 -21.00
N GLY A 273 17.28 2.29 -21.46
CA GLY A 273 16.72 3.38 -22.26
C GLY A 273 15.76 4.29 -21.48
N ALA A 274 15.78 4.29 -20.14
CA ALA A 274 14.89 5.07 -19.31
C ALA A 274 15.66 6.05 -18.39
N SER A 275 15.28 7.33 -18.40
CA SER A 275 15.83 8.41 -17.58
C SER A 275 14.74 9.44 -17.25
N ASP A 276 15.08 10.49 -16.51
CA ASP A 276 14.18 11.62 -16.26
C ASP A 276 13.79 12.44 -17.50
N THR A 277 14.52 12.29 -18.60
CA THR A 277 14.20 12.90 -19.90
C THR A 277 13.53 11.91 -20.86
N ASN A 278 13.54 10.62 -20.54
CA ASN A 278 12.93 9.56 -21.34
C ASN A 278 12.34 8.47 -20.43
N TYR A 279 11.06 8.59 -20.04
CA TYR A 279 10.43 7.74 -19.02
C TYR A 279 9.12 7.10 -19.50
N ASP A 280 9.00 6.83 -20.80
CA ASP A 280 7.87 6.05 -21.30
C ASP A 280 7.90 4.64 -20.70
N SER A 281 6.80 4.27 -20.05
CA SER A 281 6.75 3.05 -19.25
C SER A 281 6.69 1.79 -20.10
N ASN A 282 6.09 1.85 -21.29
CA ASN A 282 6.01 0.70 -22.20
C ASN A 282 7.38 0.44 -22.84
N ALA A 283 8.09 1.49 -23.24
CA ALA A 283 9.46 1.40 -23.72
C ALA A 283 10.38 0.83 -22.63
N PHE A 284 10.25 1.29 -21.38
CA PHE A 284 11.04 0.76 -20.27
C PHE A 284 10.74 -0.74 -20.04
N ILE A 285 9.47 -1.14 -19.98
CA ILE A 285 9.08 -2.56 -19.86
C ILE A 285 9.72 -3.40 -20.98
N TYR A 286 9.62 -2.94 -22.23
CA TYR A 286 10.17 -3.64 -23.39
C TYR A 286 11.70 -3.76 -23.31
N ASN A 287 12.40 -2.67 -23.03
CA ASN A 287 13.87 -2.64 -22.98
C ASN A 287 14.40 -3.44 -21.79
N PHE A 288 13.76 -3.34 -20.63
CA PHE A 288 14.10 -4.15 -19.46
C PHE A 288 13.94 -5.64 -19.77
N GLN A 289 12.82 -6.05 -20.37
CA GLN A 289 12.63 -7.45 -20.77
C GLN A 289 13.65 -7.91 -21.81
N LYS A 290 14.06 -7.02 -22.72
CA LYS A 290 15.02 -7.35 -23.77
C LYS A 290 16.40 -7.63 -23.19
N GLN A 291 16.86 -6.82 -22.23
CA GLN A 291 18.16 -6.98 -21.58
C GLN A 291 18.15 -8.00 -20.43
N VAL A 292 16.99 -8.14 -19.76
CA VAL A 292 16.74 -9.07 -18.65
C VAL A 292 15.65 -10.09 -19.02
N PRO A 293 15.81 -10.89 -20.10
CA PRO A 293 14.76 -11.80 -20.58
C PRO A 293 14.40 -12.89 -19.56
N VAL A 294 15.31 -13.18 -18.64
CA VAL A 294 15.12 -14.12 -17.53
C VAL A 294 13.97 -13.74 -16.59
N VAL A 295 13.54 -12.47 -16.55
CA VAL A 295 12.39 -12.01 -15.73
C VAL A 295 11.09 -12.77 -16.03
N LYS A 296 10.95 -13.29 -17.26
CA LYS A 296 9.76 -14.06 -17.66
C LYS A 296 9.66 -15.41 -16.95
N ASN A 297 10.80 -16.00 -16.59
CA ASN A 297 10.88 -17.40 -16.20
C ASN A 297 11.49 -17.62 -14.82
N LYS A 298 12.07 -16.58 -14.20
CA LYS A 298 12.72 -16.64 -12.89
C LYS A 298 12.41 -15.38 -12.07
N PRO A 299 12.38 -15.50 -10.73
CA PRO A 299 12.25 -14.33 -9.86
C PRO A 299 13.49 -13.44 -9.97
N ILE A 300 13.26 -12.13 -9.87
CA ILE A 300 14.30 -11.12 -9.92
C ILE A 300 14.42 -10.46 -8.55
N LEU A 301 15.65 -10.28 -8.08
CA LEU A 301 15.97 -9.35 -7.02
C LEU A 301 16.71 -8.17 -7.65
N VAL A 302 16.08 -7.00 -7.71
CA VAL A 302 16.80 -5.76 -7.97
C VAL A 302 17.58 -5.41 -6.70
N SER A 303 18.83 -5.85 -6.65
CA SER A 303 19.67 -5.82 -5.45
C SER A 303 20.22 -4.43 -5.15
N GLU A 304 20.26 -3.54 -6.14
CA GLU A 304 20.63 -2.14 -5.98
C GLU A 304 19.82 -1.25 -6.94
N ILE A 305 19.30 -0.17 -6.37
CA ILE A 305 18.59 0.93 -7.05
C ILE A 305 18.44 2.09 -6.06
N ASP A 306 18.59 3.30 -6.53
CA ASP A 306 18.17 4.51 -5.83
C ASP A 306 17.88 5.63 -6.84
N TRP A 307 17.25 6.70 -6.36
CA TRP A 307 17.14 7.93 -7.12
C TRP A 307 16.80 9.11 -6.21
N SER A 308 17.29 10.29 -6.57
CA SER A 308 16.85 11.56 -6.01
C SER A 308 16.97 12.68 -7.05
N PRO A 309 16.16 13.74 -6.93
CA PRO A 309 16.22 14.86 -7.86
C PRO A 309 17.57 15.58 -7.80
N GLU A 310 17.88 16.28 -8.88
CA GLU A 310 18.96 17.27 -8.87
C GLU A 310 18.73 18.29 -7.76
N LYS A 311 19.82 18.70 -7.10
CA LYS A 311 19.86 19.75 -6.10
C LYS A 311 20.35 21.04 -6.76
N PRO A 312 19.48 22.02 -7.04
CA PRO A 312 19.89 23.25 -7.74
C PRO A 312 21.01 23.97 -7.00
N GLY A 313 22.05 24.40 -7.73
CA GLY A 313 23.18 25.14 -7.19
C GLY A 313 24.26 24.29 -6.50
N ALA A 314 24.11 22.96 -6.45
CA ALA A 314 25.15 22.04 -6.01
C ALA A 314 25.59 21.14 -7.18
N GLY A 315 26.89 20.89 -7.31
CA GLY A 315 27.44 20.08 -8.41
C GLY A 315 28.93 19.85 -8.27
N LYS A 316 29.47 19.00 -9.14
CA LYS A 316 30.91 18.75 -9.29
C LYS A 316 31.30 18.72 -10.76
N TYR A 317 32.57 18.94 -11.07
CA TYR A 317 33.08 18.61 -12.40
C TYR A 317 33.36 17.11 -12.46
N ASN A 318 32.85 16.42 -13.48
CA ASN A 318 33.13 15.00 -13.72
C ASN A 318 34.57 14.80 -14.22
N GLU A 319 34.97 13.55 -14.39
CA GLU A 319 36.31 13.15 -14.88
C GLU A 319 36.63 13.56 -16.32
N PHE A 320 35.68 14.22 -17.00
CA PHE A 320 35.85 14.84 -18.32
C PHE A 320 35.82 16.38 -18.26
N GLY A 321 35.85 16.97 -17.06
CA GLY A 321 35.84 18.42 -16.85
C GLY A 321 34.48 19.09 -17.13
N GLN A 322 33.38 18.33 -17.15
CA GLN A 322 32.03 18.86 -17.36
C GLN A 322 31.33 19.07 -16.02
N TRP A 323 30.66 20.21 -15.84
CA TRP A 323 29.86 20.46 -14.64
C TRP A 323 28.63 19.54 -14.64
N VAL A 324 28.45 18.77 -13.58
CA VAL A 324 27.27 17.92 -13.35
C VAL A 324 26.61 18.31 -12.04
N ALA A 325 25.29 18.48 -12.06
CA ALA A 325 24.51 18.76 -10.87
C ALA A 325 24.58 17.59 -9.88
N SER A 326 24.71 17.91 -8.60
CA SER A 326 24.60 16.95 -7.51
C SER A 326 23.12 16.63 -7.27
N ASN A 327 22.84 15.51 -6.60
CA ASN A 327 21.50 15.13 -6.13
C ASN A 327 21.47 15.14 -4.59
N LEU A 328 20.47 14.49 -3.96
CA LEU A 328 20.31 14.46 -2.50
C LEU A 328 21.16 13.40 -1.79
N GLY A 329 22.11 12.77 -2.48
CA GLY A 329 23.04 11.78 -1.92
C GLY A 329 22.85 10.35 -2.40
N SER A 330 21.93 10.11 -3.33
CA SER A 330 21.77 8.81 -4.04
C SER A 330 22.76 8.68 -5.19
N TRP A 331 22.97 7.48 -5.74
CA TRP A 331 23.76 7.31 -6.97
C TRP A 331 22.99 7.76 -8.21
N GLY A 332 21.70 7.43 -8.30
CA GLY A 332 20.82 7.81 -9.39
C GLY A 332 20.32 9.24 -9.26
N THR A 333 20.39 10.01 -10.34
CA THR A 333 19.75 11.33 -10.45
C THR A 333 18.48 11.22 -11.27
N ALA A 334 17.34 11.26 -10.60
CA ALA A 334 16.01 11.18 -11.22
C ALA A 334 14.89 11.58 -10.25
N THR A 335 13.67 11.74 -10.77
CA THR A 335 12.47 12.13 -10.04
C THR A 335 11.46 10.99 -10.02
N THR A 336 10.77 10.81 -8.89
CA THR A 336 9.68 9.83 -8.76
C THR A 336 8.57 10.07 -9.76
N SER A 337 8.16 11.32 -9.97
CA SER A 337 7.08 11.70 -10.88
C SER A 337 7.34 11.25 -12.32
N LYS A 338 8.61 11.09 -12.71
CA LYS A 338 9.06 10.67 -14.04
C LYS A 338 9.61 9.24 -14.02
N TRP A 339 10.92 9.08 -13.88
CA TRP A 339 11.59 7.78 -13.99
C TRP A 339 11.11 6.78 -12.93
N GLY A 340 10.93 7.21 -11.67
CA GLY A 340 10.48 6.32 -10.60
C GLY A 340 9.11 5.69 -10.89
N ASN A 341 8.12 6.49 -11.32
CA ASN A 341 6.80 5.97 -11.69
C ASN A 341 6.84 5.06 -12.93
N ALA A 342 7.75 5.32 -13.88
CA ALA A 342 7.98 4.42 -15.00
C ALA A 342 8.56 3.08 -14.52
N TRP A 343 9.54 3.11 -13.62
CA TRP A 343 10.10 1.91 -12.98
C TRP A 343 9.05 1.13 -12.18
N LYS A 344 8.19 1.81 -11.42
CA LYS A 344 7.08 1.15 -10.71
C LYS A 344 6.18 0.35 -11.64
N LYS A 345 5.89 0.87 -12.83
CA LYS A 345 5.11 0.13 -13.84
C LYS A 345 5.85 -1.09 -14.38
N VAL A 346 7.18 -1.05 -14.47
CA VAL A 346 8.00 -2.25 -14.79
C VAL A 346 7.81 -3.32 -13.71
N MET A 347 7.97 -2.94 -12.44
CA MET A 347 7.77 -3.85 -11.30
C MET A 347 6.34 -4.44 -11.27
N ASP A 348 5.33 -3.59 -11.41
CA ASP A 348 3.92 -4.02 -11.39
C ASP A 348 3.55 -4.87 -12.61
N HIS A 349 4.16 -4.64 -13.78
CA HIS A 349 3.93 -5.42 -15.00
C HIS A 349 4.43 -6.86 -14.87
N PHE A 350 5.67 -7.05 -14.43
CA PHE A 350 6.24 -8.39 -14.28
C PHE A 350 5.76 -9.09 -13.00
N GLY A 351 5.51 -8.31 -11.94
CA GLY A 351 4.92 -8.76 -10.70
C GLY A 351 5.81 -9.70 -9.87
N ASN A 352 7.03 -10.01 -10.30
CA ASN A 352 7.96 -10.95 -9.66
C ASN A 352 9.33 -10.34 -9.32
N ILE A 353 9.37 -9.01 -9.23
CA ILE A 353 10.60 -8.24 -9.00
C ILE A 353 10.63 -7.78 -7.54
N SER A 354 11.50 -8.43 -6.76
CA SER A 354 11.91 -7.95 -5.43
C SER A 354 12.92 -6.80 -5.58
N MET A 355 13.07 -5.96 -4.57
CA MET A 355 13.91 -4.75 -4.67
C MET A 355 14.52 -4.32 -3.33
N THR A 356 15.79 -3.92 -3.34
CA THR A 356 16.45 -3.23 -2.23
C THR A 356 16.99 -1.88 -2.66
N LEU A 357 16.74 -0.82 -1.87
CA LEU A 357 17.45 0.44 -2.05
C LEU A 357 18.94 0.27 -1.71
N THR A 358 19.80 1.09 -2.33
CA THR A 358 21.27 1.03 -2.20
C THR A 358 21.78 1.27 -0.76
N SER A 359 20.99 1.92 0.08
CA SER A 359 21.37 2.15 1.47
C SER A 359 20.17 2.25 2.38
N THR A 360 20.36 1.92 3.65
CA THR A 360 19.44 2.30 4.73
C THR A 360 19.22 3.82 4.75
N ASP A 361 20.27 4.63 4.52
CA ASP A 361 20.20 6.11 4.53
C ASP A 361 19.32 6.65 3.38
N ASP A 362 19.13 5.90 2.29
CA ASP A 362 18.20 6.28 1.20
C ASP A 362 16.75 6.17 1.65
N TYR A 363 16.44 5.11 2.41
CA TYR A 363 15.08 4.84 2.89
C TYR A 363 14.75 5.65 4.14
N LEU A 364 15.64 5.65 5.13
CA LEU A 364 15.39 6.15 6.49
C LEU A 364 16.37 7.28 6.83
N ASP A 365 15.86 8.36 7.43
CA ASP A 365 16.70 9.35 8.10
C ASP A 365 17.23 8.76 9.43
N ILE A 366 18.37 8.08 9.32
CA ILE A 366 19.01 7.37 10.44
C ILE A 366 19.43 8.34 11.54
N ASP A 367 19.96 9.51 11.19
CA ASP A 367 20.47 10.45 12.19
C ASP A 367 19.34 11.03 13.03
N ASN A 368 18.21 11.39 12.40
CA ASN A 368 16.99 11.77 13.11
C ASN A 368 16.48 10.61 13.97
N PHE A 369 16.43 9.39 13.43
CA PHE A 369 15.94 8.22 14.17
C PHE A 369 16.79 7.91 15.40
N LEU A 370 18.12 7.87 15.27
CA LEU A 370 19.01 7.60 16.39
C LEU A 370 18.97 8.70 17.45
N LYS A 371 18.78 9.97 17.05
CA LYS A 371 18.72 11.11 17.97
C LYS A 371 17.37 11.23 18.70
N THR A 372 16.27 10.93 18.03
CA THR A 372 14.91 11.29 18.51
C THR A 372 13.97 10.10 18.67
N GLY A 373 14.30 8.94 18.10
CA GLY A 373 13.41 7.79 17.96
C GLY A 373 12.32 7.98 16.91
N GLN A 374 12.27 9.12 16.21
CA GLN A 374 11.28 9.39 15.17
C GLN A 374 11.72 8.79 13.83
N ILE A 375 10.82 8.03 13.20
CA ILE A 375 11.01 7.45 11.87
C ILE A 375 10.59 8.48 10.82
N LYS A 376 11.51 8.83 9.92
CA LYS A 376 11.30 9.71 8.76
C LYS A 376 11.99 9.12 7.54
N ALA A 377 11.47 9.41 6.37
CA ALA A 377 12.13 9.00 5.13
C ALA A 377 13.49 9.70 4.98
N GLY A 378 14.45 8.98 4.40
CA GLY A 378 15.76 9.50 3.99
C GLY A 378 15.64 10.53 2.87
N LEU A 379 16.80 11.04 2.41
CA LEU A 379 16.88 12.00 1.29
C LEU A 379 15.97 13.23 1.50
N GLU A 380 16.06 13.81 2.69
CA GLU A 380 15.31 15.00 3.12
C GLU A 380 13.77 14.81 3.11
N ALA A 381 13.29 13.56 3.15
CA ALA A 381 11.87 13.19 2.96
C ALA A 381 11.25 13.77 1.68
N ASN A 382 12.07 13.97 0.65
CA ASN A 382 11.65 14.55 -0.61
C ASN A 382 10.73 13.58 -1.37
N LEU A 383 9.53 14.05 -1.76
CA LEU A 383 8.52 13.25 -2.48
C LEU A 383 9.02 12.75 -3.84
N GLU A 384 10.01 13.40 -4.44
CA GLU A 384 10.62 13.01 -5.71
C GLU A 384 11.82 12.07 -5.54
N ALA A 385 12.22 11.76 -4.31
CA ALA A 385 13.29 10.82 -4.02
C ALA A 385 12.77 9.42 -3.65
N CYS A 386 13.63 8.41 -3.78
CA CYS A 386 13.28 7.02 -3.54
C CYS A 386 12.86 6.76 -2.08
N GLY A 387 13.44 7.43 -1.09
CA GLY A 387 13.11 7.23 0.32
C GLY A 387 11.64 7.42 0.65
N GLN A 388 11.12 8.63 0.43
CA GLN A 388 9.72 8.96 0.69
C GLN A 388 8.75 8.17 -0.20
N THR A 389 9.19 7.86 -1.43
CA THR A 389 8.40 7.08 -2.38
C THR A 389 8.25 5.62 -1.94
N CYS A 390 9.34 5.00 -1.49
CA CYS A 390 9.36 3.61 -1.07
C CYS A 390 8.64 3.40 0.28
N PHE A 391 8.52 4.42 1.14
CA PHE A 391 7.60 4.37 2.28
C PHE A 391 6.17 4.03 1.83
N TYR A 392 5.72 4.64 0.72
CA TYR A 392 4.41 4.38 0.14
C TYR A 392 4.36 3.07 -0.66
N TRP A 393 5.35 2.80 -1.51
CA TRP A 393 5.34 1.58 -2.33
C TRP A 393 5.42 0.32 -1.48
N TYR A 394 6.30 0.29 -0.46
CA TYR A 394 6.48 -0.88 0.38
C TYR A 394 5.22 -1.14 1.21
N TYR A 395 4.49 -0.09 1.62
CA TYR A 395 3.16 -0.23 2.22
C TYR A 395 2.11 -0.81 1.25
N GLU A 396 2.11 -0.40 -0.02
CA GLU A 396 1.17 -0.98 -1.01
C GLU A 396 1.53 -2.44 -1.30
N TYR A 397 2.82 -2.76 -1.40
CA TYR A 397 3.29 -4.14 -1.56
C TYR A 397 3.11 -4.97 -0.29
N SER A 398 3.12 -4.40 0.91
CA SER A 398 2.90 -5.17 2.14
C SER A 398 1.48 -5.73 2.29
N LYS A 399 0.55 -5.36 1.40
CA LYS A 399 -0.86 -5.78 1.41
C LYS A 399 -1.13 -6.99 0.54
N LYS A 400 -0.19 -7.38 -0.32
CA LYS A 400 -0.30 -8.47 -1.30
C LYS A 400 1.05 -9.15 -1.44
N ASP A 401 1.09 -10.40 -1.90
CA ASP A 401 2.36 -11.06 -2.23
C ASP A 401 3.41 -11.02 -1.08
N TYR A 402 3.00 -11.36 0.15
CA TYR A 402 3.88 -11.44 1.33
C TYR A 402 3.77 -12.82 1.99
N ALA A 403 4.75 -13.20 2.81
CA ALA A 403 4.80 -14.52 3.43
C ALA A 403 3.79 -14.69 4.57
N HIS A 404 3.25 -15.91 4.69
CA HIS A 404 2.20 -16.24 5.66
C HIS A 404 2.72 -17.10 6.85
N LYS A 405 2.27 -16.82 8.09
CA LYS A 405 2.51 -17.69 9.27
C LYS A 405 1.94 -19.09 9.07
N SER A 406 2.68 -20.09 9.54
CA SER A 406 2.19 -21.45 9.70
C SER A 406 0.99 -21.53 10.63
N ALA A 407 -0.12 -22.10 10.15
CA ALA A 407 -1.11 -22.71 11.02
C ALA A 407 -0.57 -24.08 11.43
N GLY A 408 -0.39 -24.32 12.73
CA GLY A 408 0.11 -25.60 13.24
C GLY A 408 -0.67 -26.78 12.66
N THR A 409 0.01 -27.64 11.91
CA THR A 409 -0.53 -28.89 11.38
C THR A 409 -0.84 -29.83 12.53
N SER A 410 -2.14 -30.06 12.78
CA SER A 410 -2.60 -31.38 13.21
C SER A 410 -2.91 -32.17 11.94
N SER A 411 -2.23 -33.28 11.78
CA SER A 411 -2.36 -34.21 10.66
C SER A 411 -3.77 -34.77 10.56
N SER A 412 -4.43 -34.60 9.43
CA SER A 412 -5.42 -35.57 8.95
C SER A 412 -5.48 -35.57 7.42
N ASN A 413 -5.60 -36.78 6.87
CA ASN A 413 -5.45 -37.17 5.46
C ASN A 413 -6.22 -36.33 4.43
N PRO A 414 -5.70 -36.20 3.18
CA PRO A 414 -6.40 -35.60 2.07
C PRO A 414 -7.38 -36.61 1.45
N ASN A 415 -8.57 -36.74 2.03
CA ASN A 415 -9.72 -37.27 1.31
C ASN A 415 -10.99 -36.96 2.10
N THR A 416 -11.57 -35.80 1.84
CA THR A 416 -13.01 -35.55 1.98
C THR A 416 -13.28 -34.16 1.43
N GLN A 417 -13.81 -34.11 0.23
CA GLN A 417 -14.60 -32.97 -0.25
C GLN A 417 -15.75 -32.75 0.75
N PRO A 418 -15.95 -31.57 1.34
CA PRO A 418 -17.19 -31.31 2.05
C PRO A 418 -18.22 -30.78 1.06
N SER A 419 -19.29 -31.57 0.96
CA SER A 419 -20.51 -31.35 0.22
C SER A 419 -21.22 -30.05 0.58
N THR A 420 -21.89 -29.49 -0.43
CA THR A 420 -23.02 -28.59 -0.31
C THR A 420 -24.08 -29.12 0.66
N GLY A 421 -24.30 -28.40 1.77
CA GLY A 421 -25.36 -28.67 2.74
C GLY A 421 -26.05 -27.36 3.14
N SER A 422 -27.26 -27.18 2.63
CA SER A 422 -28.18 -26.08 2.94
C SER A 422 -28.90 -26.34 4.26
N SER A 423 -28.91 -25.37 5.18
CA SER A 423 -30.05 -25.12 6.09
C SER A 423 -29.95 -23.75 6.78
N THR A 424 -30.85 -22.86 6.33
CA THR A 424 -31.65 -21.87 7.09
C THR A 424 -31.00 -20.66 7.81
N SER A 425 -31.27 -19.49 7.20
CA SER A 425 -31.55 -18.14 7.75
C SER A 425 -30.47 -17.33 8.50
N GLY A 426 -30.05 -16.23 7.86
CA GLY A 426 -29.80 -14.94 8.54
C GLY A 426 -28.32 -14.49 8.68
N ASN A 427 -27.96 -13.44 7.92
CA ASN A 427 -26.77 -12.59 8.04
C ASN A 427 -25.38 -13.16 7.68
N THR A 428 -25.01 -12.99 6.41
CA THR A 428 -23.63 -12.85 5.95
C THR A 428 -23.07 -11.47 6.34
N GLN A 429 -22.72 -11.28 7.62
CA GLN A 429 -21.82 -10.18 8.02
C GLN A 429 -20.39 -10.72 8.12
N GLY A 430 -19.41 -9.97 7.60
CA GLY A 430 -17.98 -10.34 7.71
C GLY A 430 -17.49 -10.36 9.17
N GLU A 431 -16.24 -10.73 9.40
CA GLU A 431 -15.65 -10.72 10.75
C GLU A 431 -15.60 -9.29 11.33
N ASN A 432 -15.75 -9.17 12.65
CA ASN A 432 -15.61 -7.90 13.35
C ASN A 432 -14.15 -7.43 13.37
N ILE A 433 -13.90 -6.25 12.81
CA ILE A 433 -12.57 -5.64 12.70
C ILE A 433 -12.14 -4.97 14.03
N ILE A 434 -13.09 -4.56 14.88
CA ILE A 434 -12.80 -4.04 16.21
C ILE A 434 -12.54 -5.23 17.14
N LYS A 435 -11.37 -5.25 17.78
CA LYS A 435 -10.99 -6.34 18.68
C LYS A 435 -11.96 -6.40 19.88
N SER A 436 -12.33 -7.63 20.26
CA SER A 436 -13.06 -7.85 21.49
C SER A 436 -12.25 -7.33 22.69
N TRP A 437 -12.93 -6.65 23.61
CA TRP A 437 -12.39 -6.21 24.90
C TRP A 437 -12.16 -7.36 25.90
N GLY A 438 -12.53 -8.60 25.57
CA GLY A 438 -12.35 -9.78 26.43
C GLY A 438 -13.47 -9.98 27.46
N ASN A 439 -13.32 -11.01 28.30
CA ASN A 439 -14.26 -11.32 29.38
C ASN A 439 -13.78 -10.69 30.70
N GLY A 440 -14.68 -10.00 31.41
CA GLY A 440 -14.39 -9.41 32.72
C GLY A 440 -15.01 -8.02 32.91
N SER A 441 -14.88 -7.48 34.12
CA SER A 441 -15.36 -6.13 34.47
C SER A 441 -14.32 -5.36 35.27
N GLY A 442 -14.46 -4.04 35.32
CA GLY A 442 -13.64 -3.19 36.17
C GLY A 442 -12.28 -2.84 35.56
N PHE A 443 -12.20 -2.71 34.24
CA PHE A 443 -10.96 -2.31 33.57
C PHE A 443 -11.24 -1.48 32.31
N VAL A 444 -10.27 -0.66 31.92
CA VAL A 444 -10.21 -0.05 30.60
C VAL A 444 -9.43 -0.99 29.68
N PRO A 445 -10.02 -1.46 28.57
CA PRO A 445 -9.38 -2.40 27.66
C PRO A 445 -8.26 -1.71 26.88
N SER A 446 -7.20 -2.46 26.61
CA SER A 446 -6.14 -2.03 25.70
C SER A 446 -6.73 -1.70 24.32
N GLY A 447 -6.16 -0.67 23.68
CA GLY A 447 -6.58 -0.24 22.35
C GLY A 447 -7.59 0.90 22.30
N TRP A 448 -8.26 1.16 23.42
CA TRP A 448 -9.24 2.23 23.53
C TRP A 448 -8.61 3.49 24.12
N THR A 449 -8.71 4.61 23.41
CA THR A 449 -8.46 5.93 23.96
C THR A 449 -9.69 6.37 24.73
N VAL A 450 -9.53 6.73 26.00
CA VAL A 450 -10.62 7.13 26.87
C VAL A 450 -10.34 8.52 27.39
N ALA A 451 -11.29 9.43 27.23
CA ALA A 451 -11.29 10.74 27.85
C ALA A 451 -12.38 10.81 28.91
N ASP A 452 -12.02 11.17 30.15
CA ASP A 452 -12.94 11.44 31.25
C ASP A 452 -12.70 12.86 31.75
N ASN A 453 -13.71 13.73 31.65
CA ASN A 453 -13.61 15.14 32.01
C ASN A 453 -12.40 15.86 31.36
N GLY A 454 -12.15 15.60 30.08
CA GLY A 454 -11.03 16.17 29.33
C GLY A 454 -9.65 15.57 29.65
N THR A 455 -9.56 14.57 30.53
CA THR A 455 -8.31 13.89 30.89
C THR A 455 -8.26 12.47 30.33
N GLN A 456 -7.10 12.05 29.84
CA GLN A 456 -6.93 10.68 29.34
C GLN A 456 -6.95 9.65 30.48
N VAL A 457 -7.71 8.57 30.29
CA VAL A 457 -7.72 7.39 31.18
C VAL A 457 -7.02 6.23 30.48
N TYR A 458 -5.96 5.70 31.10
CA TYR A 458 -5.17 4.60 30.54
C TYR A 458 -5.75 3.21 30.87
N ALA A 459 -5.39 2.23 30.03
CA ALA A 459 -5.79 0.83 30.16
C ALA A 459 -5.42 0.20 31.53
N GLY A 460 -6.10 -0.90 31.86
CA GLY A 460 -5.92 -1.66 33.10
C GLY A 460 -7.07 -1.48 34.08
N ASN A 461 -6.92 -2.06 35.27
CA ASN A 461 -7.97 -2.11 36.28
C ASN A 461 -8.40 -0.71 36.75
N LYS A 462 -9.69 -0.54 37.01
CA LYS A 462 -10.35 0.69 37.47
C LYS A 462 -11.49 0.34 38.41
N SER A 463 -11.55 1.01 39.56
CA SER A 463 -12.65 0.89 40.52
C SER A 463 -13.77 1.92 40.26
N SER A 464 -13.45 3.04 39.59
CA SER A 464 -14.37 4.12 39.27
C SER A 464 -14.11 4.70 37.87
N GLY A 465 -15.02 5.56 37.39
CA GLY A 465 -14.91 6.19 36.07
C GLY A 465 -15.14 5.22 34.90
N PRO A 466 -14.87 5.69 33.66
CA PRO A 466 -15.09 4.90 32.46
C PRO A 466 -14.33 3.56 32.46
N ARG A 467 -15.04 2.47 32.18
CA ARG A 467 -14.50 1.08 32.22
C ARG A 467 -15.52 0.08 31.66
N ILE A 468 -15.08 -1.13 31.37
CA ILE A 468 -15.97 -2.25 31.07
C ILE A 468 -16.72 -2.68 32.33
N MET A 469 -18.02 -2.89 32.20
CA MET A 469 -18.89 -3.46 33.24
C MET A 469 -19.71 -4.61 32.67
N ASN A 470 -20.09 -5.53 33.55
CA ASN A 470 -20.91 -6.69 33.20
C ASN A 470 -22.39 -6.38 33.43
N PHE A 471 -23.22 -6.91 32.54
CA PHE A 471 -24.68 -6.79 32.52
C PHE A 471 -25.31 -8.11 32.05
N SER A 472 -26.63 -8.16 32.04
CA SER A 472 -27.42 -9.24 31.43
C SER A 472 -28.47 -8.66 30.48
N GLY A 473 -29.00 -9.46 29.55
CA GLY A 473 -29.94 -8.99 28.52
C GLY A 473 -29.26 -8.74 27.17
N ASP A 474 -29.60 -7.62 26.51
CA ASP A 474 -29.19 -7.29 25.12
C ASP A 474 -27.67 -7.29 24.90
N PHE A 475 -26.88 -7.03 25.95
CA PHE A 475 -25.43 -7.21 25.94
C PHE A 475 -24.89 -7.62 27.31
N LYS A 476 -23.86 -8.47 27.31
CA LYS A 476 -23.23 -9.02 28.52
C LYS A 476 -22.15 -8.14 29.12
N ASN A 477 -21.42 -7.41 28.27
CA ASN A 477 -20.37 -6.47 28.67
C ASN A 477 -20.58 -5.16 27.92
N ALA A 478 -20.43 -4.02 28.61
CA ALA A 478 -20.45 -2.71 27.98
C ALA A 478 -19.41 -1.77 28.56
N PHE A 479 -18.91 -0.89 27.71
CA PHE A 479 -18.04 0.20 28.09
C PHE A 479 -18.89 1.33 28.66
N TYR A 480 -18.75 1.58 29.95
CA TYR A 480 -19.29 2.77 30.60
C TYR A 480 -18.43 3.98 30.26
N VAL A 481 -19.09 5.02 29.75
CA VAL A 481 -18.48 6.28 29.33
C VAL A 481 -19.35 7.44 29.81
N ARG A 482 -18.74 8.57 30.13
CA ARG A 482 -19.46 9.74 30.66
C ARG A 482 -18.86 11.05 30.21
N THR A 483 -19.69 12.08 30.18
CA THR A 483 -19.28 13.49 30.09
C THR A 483 -19.61 14.16 31.41
N VAL A 484 -18.59 14.62 32.14
CA VAL A 484 -18.76 15.19 33.50
C VAL A 484 -19.16 16.66 33.44
N SER A 485 -18.62 17.42 32.47
CA SER A 485 -18.89 18.84 32.27
C SER A 485 -19.18 19.13 30.80
N ALA A 486 -20.07 20.09 30.53
CA ALA A 486 -20.54 20.40 29.18
C ALA A 486 -19.42 20.87 28.22
N ASP A 487 -18.36 21.48 28.76
CA ASP A 487 -17.19 21.99 28.06
C ASP A 487 -16.06 20.95 27.88
N LYS A 488 -16.13 19.83 28.61
CA LYS A 488 -15.09 18.78 28.62
C LYS A 488 -15.69 17.44 28.24
N ALA A 489 -15.88 17.24 26.94
CA ALA A 489 -16.43 16.02 26.38
C ALA A 489 -15.63 14.79 26.86
N GLY A 490 -16.32 13.84 27.50
CA GLY A 490 -15.77 12.51 27.72
C GLY A 490 -16.18 11.58 26.59
N TYR A 491 -15.27 10.71 26.17
CA TYR A 491 -15.49 9.82 25.04
C TYR A 491 -14.63 8.56 25.15
N ILE A 492 -15.03 7.54 24.40
CA ILE A 492 -14.19 6.39 24.10
C ILE A 492 -13.95 6.32 22.60
N GLU A 493 -12.74 5.99 22.21
CA GLU A 493 -12.32 5.93 20.81
C GLU A 493 -11.46 4.71 20.55
N TYR A 494 -11.64 4.08 19.39
CA TYR A 494 -10.84 2.96 18.92
C TYR A 494 -10.27 3.27 17.53
N GLY A 495 -9.07 2.77 17.24
CA GLY A 495 -8.39 2.96 15.94
C GLY A 495 -7.15 3.87 15.99
N ASN A 496 -6.88 4.53 17.12
CA ASN A 496 -5.75 5.46 17.28
C ASN A 496 -4.61 4.94 18.18
N THR A 497 -4.78 3.74 18.77
CA THR A 497 -3.82 3.17 19.72
C THR A 497 -2.92 2.16 19.01
N ASN A 498 -1.62 2.17 19.33
CA ASN A 498 -0.65 1.25 18.75
C ASN A 498 -1.09 -0.23 18.93
N GLY A 499 -1.13 -1.00 17.85
CA GLY A 499 -1.64 -2.39 17.83
C GLY A 499 -3.17 -2.54 17.79
N TYR A 500 -3.91 -1.42 17.77
CA TYR A 500 -5.38 -1.36 17.74
C TYR A 500 -5.86 -0.27 16.75
N THR A 501 -5.27 -0.26 15.56
CA THR A 501 -5.64 0.62 14.45
C THR A 501 -6.81 0.06 13.65
N LEU A 502 -7.50 0.91 12.88
CA LEU A 502 -8.54 0.50 11.92
C LEU A 502 -8.09 0.82 10.47
N PRO A 503 -7.18 0.02 9.88
CA PRO A 503 -6.71 0.24 8.52
C PRO A 503 -7.76 -0.23 7.51
N LEU A 504 -8.62 0.69 7.07
CA LEU A 504 -9.70 0.35 6.13
C LEU A 504 -9.22 0.51 4.68
N VAL A 505 -9.74 -0.34 3.80
CA VAL A 505 -9.51 -0.29 2.35
C VAL A 505 -10.68 0.38 1.64
N TYR A 506 -10.63 0.49 0.31
CA TYR A 506 -11.78 0.96 -0.46
C TYR A 506 -12.97 0.01 -0.35
N GLY A 507 -14.14 0.56 -0.05
CA GLY A 507 -15.39 -0.19 -0.01
C GLY A 507 -16.29 0.22 1.14
N GLU A 508 -17.34 -0.56 1.33
CA GLU A 508 -18.41 -0.31 2.27
C GLU A 508 -18.11 -0.94 3.63
N TYR A 509 -18.38 -0.20 4.69
CA TYR A 509 -18.27 -0.66 6.07
C TYR A 509 -19.52 -0.33 6.86
N GLU A 510 -19.79 -1.12 7.91
CA GLU A 510 -20.87 -0.84 8.86
C GLU A 510 -20.33 -0.93 10.29
N LEU A 511 -20.41 0.20 11.01
CA LEU A 511 -20.19 0.25 12.45
C LEU A 511 -21.52 -0.02 13.15
N SER A 512 -21.58 -1.12 13.90
CA SER A 512 -22.72 -1.48 14.73
C SER A 512 -22.38 -1.46 16.22
N CYS A 513 -23.35 -1.09 17.05
CA CYS A 513 -23.26 -1.22 18.51
C CYS A 513 -24.65 -1.21 19.16
N ASN A 514 -24.68 -1.53 20.45
CA ASN A 514 -25.82 -1.28 21.33
C ASN A 514 -25.48 -0.15 22.29
N VAL A 515 -26.43 0.75 22.51
CA VAL A 515 -26.30 1.90 23.41
C VAL A 515 -27.40 1.84 24.47
N ALA A 516 -27.02 2.04 25.73
CA ALA A 516 -27.96 2.17 26.85
C ALA A 516 -27.56 3.30 27.80
N ALA A 517 -28.51 3.77 28.60
CA ALA A 517 -28.24 4.73 29.67
C ALA A 517 -27.59 4.00 30.86
N TRP A 518 -26.52 4.59 31.41
CA TRP A 518 -26.10 4.20 32.75
C TRP A 518 -27.06 4.76 33.80
N LYS A 519 -27.43 6.05 33.64
CA LYS A 519 -28.41 6.76 34.44
C LYS A 519 -29.07 7.86 33.60
N GLY A 520 -30.29 8.26 33.96
CA GLY A 520 -31.02 9.33 33.26
C GLY A 520 -31.48 8.93 31.85
N ALA A 521 -31.58 9.90 30.94
CA ALA A 521 -32.01 9.69 29.55
C ALA A 521 -31.06 10.36 28.53
N PRO A 522 -29.78 9.97 28.50
CA PRO A 522 -28.77 10.59 27.64
C PRO A 522 -28.92 10.17 26.18
N TYR A 523 -28.13 10.81 25.33
CA TYR A 523 -27.93 10.45 23.94
C TYR A 523 -26.47 10.02 23.73
N MET A 524 -26.21 9.31 22.64
CA MET A 524 -24.88 8.89 22.23
C MET A 524 -24.62 9.40 20.82
N LYS A 525 -23.55 10.19 20.67
CA LYS A 525 -22.99 10.55 19.38
C LYS A 525 -21.96 9.49 18.97
N VAL A 526 -22.18 8.87 17.82
CA VAL A 526 -21.32 7.82 17.24
C VAL A 526 -20.72 8.37 15.95
N GLU A 527 -19.39 8.42 15.88
CA GLU A 527 -18.65 9.05 14.78
C GLU A 527 -17.61 8.10 14.21
N VAL A 528 -17.43 8.16 12.89
CA VAL A 528 -16.34 7.56 12.15
C VAL A 528 -15.46 8.67 11.61
N PHE A 529 -14.19 8.67 11.97
CA PHE A 529 -13.17 9.58 11.47
C PHE A 529 -12.33 8.88 10.42
N ASP A 530 -12.01 9.62 9.37
CA ASP A 530 -11.13 9.16 8.32
C ASP A 530 -9.64 9.35 8.66
N PRO A 531 -8.71 8.86 7.83
CA PRO A 531 -7.27 9.00 8.03
C PRO A 531 -6.74 10.45 8.06
N GLN A 532 -7.54 11.44 7.67
CA GLN A 532 -7.19 12.86 7.83
C GLN A 532 -7.87 13.50 9.04
N ASN A 533 -8.39 12.69 9.98
CA ASN A 533 -9.06 13.13 11.19
C ASN A 533 -10.33 13.96 10.96
N ALA A 534 -10.95 13.85 9.80
CA ALA A 534 -12.25 14.44 9.54
C ALA A 534 -13.36 13.42 9.82
N VAL A 535 -14.49 13.90 10.35
CA VAL A 535 -15.70 13.06 10.46
C VAL A 535 -16.16 12.70 9.05
N LEU A 536 -16.28 11.40 8.79
CA LEU A 536 -16.80 10.84 7.53
C LEU A 536 -18.29 10.46 7.66
N ALA A 537 -18.66 9.87 8.80
CA ALA A 537 -20.03 9.47 9.11
C ALA A 537 -20.31 9.74 10.58
N SER A 538 -21.55 10.13 10.89
CA SER A 538 -21.97 10.44 12.26
C SER A 538 -23.46 10.18 12.44
N THR A 539 -23.84 9.74 13.63
CA THR A 539 -25.24 9.65 14.06
C THR A 539 -25.36 9.94 15.55
N ILE A 540 -26.53 10.43 15.97
CA ILE A 540 -26.87 10.68 17.37
C ILE A 540 -28.13 9.90 17.69
N VAL A 541 -28.04 9.01 18.68
CA VAL A 541 -29.16 8.15 19.08
C VAL A 541 -29.49 8.34 20.56
N LYS A 542 -30.77 8.25 20.89
CA LYS A 542 -31.20 8.19 22.30
C LYS A 542 -30.72 6.89 22.93
N ALA A 543 -30.17 6.92 24.13
CA ALA A 543 -29.73 5.74 24.84
C ALA A 543 -30.92 5.09 25.58
N ASN A 544 -31.63 4.18 24.91
CA ASN A 544 -32.74 3.44 25.50
C ASN A 544 -32.23 2.21 26.29
N GLY A 545 -33.02 1.72 27.24
CA GLY A 545 -32.55 0.80 28.27
C GLY A 545 -31.72 1.54 29.33
N ASN A 546 -31.95 1.26 30.62
CA ASN A 546 -31.34 2.03 31.70
C ASN A 546 -30.85 1.12 32.82
N ALA A 547 -29.55 1.23 33.17
CA ALA A 547 -28.95 0.47 34.25
C ALA A 547 -29.28 1.03 35.65
N ASN A 548 -29.87 2.23 35.74
CA ASN A 548 -30.20 2.94 36.98
C ASN A 548 -29.00 3.04 37.95
N GLY A 549 -27.80 3.21 37.41
CA GLY A 549 -26.57 3.32 38.20
C GLY A 549 -26.08 1.99 38.81
N LYS A 550 -26.63 0.84 38.40
CA LYS A 550 -26.32 -0.47 38.97
C LYS A 550 -25.56 -1.35 37.98
N ALA A 551 -24.34 -1.74 38.35
CA ALA A 551 -23.61 -2.77 37.62
C ALA A 551 -24.32 -4.13 37.76
N GLY A 552 -24.31 -4.95 36.71
CA GLY A 552 -25.04 -6.23 36.68
C GLY A 552 -26.55 -6.10 36.45
N ALA A 553 -27.07 -4.90 36.15
CA ALA A 553 -28.46 -4.72 35.77
C ALA A 553 -28.84 -5.55 34.53
N TYR A 554 -30.12 -5.91 34.43
CA TYR A 554 -30.69 -6.48 33.22
C TYR A 554 -31.10 -5.35 32.26
N LEU A 555 -30.50 -5.33 31.07
CA LEU A 555 -30.72 -4.32 30.04
C LEU A 555 -31.49 -4.94 28.86
N SER A 556 -32.65 -4.37 28.54
CA SER A 556 -33.46 -4.74 27.39
C SER A 556 -34.02 -3.50 26.71
N GLY A 557 -34.36 -3.62 25.42
CA GLY A 557 -34.83 -2.48 24.63
C GLY A 557 -33.72 -1.44 24.39
N THR A 558 -32.47 -1.89 24.36
CA THR A 558 -31.31 -1.03 24.12
C THR A 558 -31.30 -0.53 22.68
N THR A 559 -30.80 0.68 22.45
CA THR A 559 -30.79 1.25 21.10
C THR A 559 -29.69 0.61 20.28
N ARG A 560 -30.07 -0.08 19.20
CA ARG A 560 -29.11 -0.59 18.21
C ARG A 560 -28.72 0.50 17.22
N VAL A 561 -27.42 0.66 17.00
CA VAL A 561 -26.85 1.55 15.99
C VAL A 561 -26.31 0.70 14.85
N SER A 562 -26.58 1.14 13.62
CA SER A 562 -25.93 0.67 12.39
C SER A 562 -25.57 1.90 11.57
N LEU A 563 -24.29 2.24 11.55
CA LEU A 563 -23.74 3.41 10.86
C LEU A 563 -22.85 2.94 9.70
N SER A 564 -23.41 2.96 8.50
CA SER A 564 -22.71 2.53 7.29
C SER A 564 -21.94 3.67 6.66
N PHE A 565 -20.80 3.40 6.01
CA PHE A 565 -20.01 4.41 5.34
C PHE A 565 -19.13 3.79 4.26
N TYR A 566 -18.82 4.60 3.25
CA TYR A 566 -17.95 4.21 2.16
C TYR A 566 -16.56 4.81 2.35
N SER A 567 -15.56 3.93 2.48
CA SER A 567 -14.15 4.31 2.59
C SER A 567 -13.61 4.69 1.20
N MET A 568 -13.40 5.99 0.98
CA MET A 568 -12.85 6.56 -0.26
C MET A 568 -11.33 6.80 -0.21
N ILE A 569 -10.68 6.46 0.89
CA ILE A 569 -9.24 6.59 1.08
C ILE A 569 -8.77 5.44 1.95
N LYS A 570 -7.69 4.80 1.54
CA LYS A 570 -7.04 3.79 2.37
C LYS A 570 -6.33 4.47 3.54
N GLY A 571 -6.39 3.88 4.73
CA GLY A 571 -5.64 4.37 5.89
C GLY A 571 -6.29 4.03 7.21
N ASN A 572 -5.77 4.59 8.30
CA ASN A 572 -6.28 4.33 9.65
C ASN A 572 -7.49 5.22 9.96
N TYR A 573 -8.64 4.60 10.15
CA TYR A 573 -9.87 5.23 10.62
C TYR A 573 -9.93 5.20 12.15
N ARG A 574 -10.85 5.97 12.71
CA ARG A 574 -11.16 5.93 14.15
C ARG A 574 -12.66 5.93 14.35
N VAL A 575 -13.15 5.22 15.36
CA VAL A 575 -14.55 5.27 15.78
C VAL A 575 -14.62 5.87 17.16
N ARG A 576 -15.56 6.80 17.39
CA ARG A 576 -15.71 7.52 18.66
C ARG A 576 -17.15 7.47 19.14
N PHE A 577 -17.30 7.29 20.44
CA PHE A 577 -18.58 7.28 21.14
C PHE A 577 -18.54 8.35 22.23
N THR A 578 -19.41 9.35 22.12
CA THR A 578 -19.47 10.52 23.02
C THR A 578 -20.88 10.64 23.60
N PRO A 579 -21.06 10.51 24.93
CA PRO A 579 -22.33 10.81 25.59
C PRO A 579 -22.67 12.30 25.47
N VAL A 580 -23.88 12.59 25.00
CA VAL A 580 -24.40 13.95 24.78
C VAL A 580 -25.78 14.11 25.41
N ALA A 581 -26.15 15.34 25.75
CA ALA A 581 -27.35 15.64 26.53
C ALA A 581 -28.64 15.51 25.71
N ASP A 582 -28.56 15.73 24.40
CA ASP A 582 -29.72 15.81 23.51
C ASP A 582 -29.43 15.26 22.11
N ALA A 583 -30.47 15.23 21.27
CA ALA A 583 -30.38 14.79 19.88
C ALA A 583 -29.57 15.74 18.97
N LYS A 584 -29.22 16.94 19.45
CA LYS A 584 -28.39 17.91 18.71
C LYS A 584 -26.90 17.69 18.95
N GLY A 585 -26.54 16.85 19.93
CA GLY A 585 -25.16 16.56 20.27
C GLY A 585 -24.54 17.53 21.27
N THR A 586 -25.37 18.27 22.00
CA THR A 586 -24.91 19.24 23.00
C THR A 586 -24.20 18.52 24.15
N GLY A 587 -23.06 19.07 24.61
CA GLY A 587 -22.41 18.60 25.84
C GLY A 587 -23.32 18.78 27.05
N GLY A 588 -23.11 18.00 28.11
CA GLY A 588 -23.89 18.13 29.34
C GLY A 588 -23.08 17.75 30.58
N ALA A 589 -23.55 18.20 31.74
CA ALA A 589 -22.98 17.79 33.01
C ALA A 589 -23.54 16.40 33.41
N TRP A 590 -22.64 15.49 33.79
CA TRP A 590 -22.99 14.12 34.20
C TRP A 590 -23.90 13.37 33.20
N VAL A 591 -23.51 13.37 31.92
CA VAL A 591 -24.15 12.55 30.89
C VAL A 591 -23.48 11.19 30.85
N GLU A 592 -24.20 10.12 31.16
CA GLU A 592 -23.62 8.81 31.46
C GLU A 592 -24.27 7.68 30.66
N ALA A 593 -23.48 7.00 29.82
CA ALA A 593 -23.99 5.99 28.90
C ALA A 593 -23.12 4.72 28.87
N LEU A 594 -23.68 3.68 28.26
CA LEU A 594 -23.10 2.37 28.07
C LEU A 594 -23.04 2.07 26.57
N VAL A 595 -21.92 1.55 26.10
CA VAL A 595 -21.75 1.07 24.72
C VAL A 595 -21.32 -0.40 24.74
N GLY A 596 -22.18 -1.28 24.23
CA GLY A 596 -21.96 -2.72 24.12
C GLY A 596 -21.97 -3.20 22.67
N ASN A 597 -21.60 -4.46 22.46
CA ASN A 597 -21.65 -5.13 21.14
C ASN A 597 -21.03 -4.33 19.99
N VAL A 598 -19.94 -3.59 20.23
CA VAL A 598 -19.30 -2.79 19.20
C VAL A 598 -18.66 -3.69 18.15
N ALA A 599 -19.04 -3.50 16.90
CA ALA A 599 -18.45 -4.18 15.79
C ALA A 599 -18.35 -3.32 14.54
N LEU A 600 -17.27 -3.48 13.79
CA LEU A 600 -17.07 -2.87 12.49
C LEU A 600 -16.90 -3.96 11.45
N TYR A 601 -17.75 -3.98 10.42
CA TYR A 601 -17.76 -5.02 9.41
C TYR A 601 -17.42 -4.46 8.05
N PHE A 602 -16.60 -5.19 7.28
CA PHE A 602 -16.41 -4.93 5.86
C PHE A 602 -17.53 -5.59 5.05
N LYS A 603 -18.20 -4.81 4.20
CA LYS A 603 -19.34 -5.25 3.35
C LYS A 603 -18.95 -5.41 1.89
N GLY A 604 -17.65 -5.44 1.59
CA GLY A 604 -17.12 -5.53 0.24
C GLY A 604 -17.01 -4.16 -0.44
N ASN A 605 -16.70 -4.16 -1.74
CA ASN A 605 -16.73 -2.96 -2.57
C ASN A 605 -17.90 -3.07 -3.57
N PRO A 606 -19.08 -2.47 -3.26
CA PRO A 606 -20.25 -2.49 -4.15
C PRO A 606 -20.03 -1.84 -5.52
N LEU A 607 -19.00 -0.99 -5.66
CA LEU A 607 -18.66 -0.32 -6.91
C LEU A 607 -17.75 -1.17 -7.83
N ALA A 608 -17.14 -2.24 -7.30
CA ALA A 608 -16.29 -3.15 -8.06
C ALA A 608 -17.09 -4.17 -8.89
N LEU A 609 -18.36 -4.43 -8.55
CA LEU A 609 -19.26 -5.29 -9.31
C LEU A 609 -18.68 -6.72 -9.55
N ASN A 610 -18.17 -7.36 -8.51
CA ASN A 610 -17.49 -8.66 -8.64
C ASN A 610 -18.43 -9.88 -8.54
N ALA A 611 -19.65 -9.72 -8.03
CA ALA A 611 -20.60 -10.81 -7.79
C ALA A 611 -21.38 -11.19 -9.06
N VAL A 612 -20.68 -11.81 -10.02
CA VAL A 612 -21.24 -12.19 -11.33
C VAL A 612 -22.50 -13.04 -11.19
N GLY A 613 -23.53 -12.71 -11.97
CA GLY A 613 -24.83 -13.37 -11.95
C GLY A 613 -25.75 -12.91 -10.81
N GLN A 614 -25.36 -11.90 -10.03
CA GLN A 614 -26.17 -11.39 -8.92
C GLN A 614 -26.67 -9.97 -9.16
N VAL A 615 -27.84 -9.67 -8.61
CA VAL A 615 -28.24 -8.30 -8.25
C VAL A 615 -27.39 -7.91 -7.04
N PRO A 616 -26.50 -6.92 -7.15
CA PRO A 616 -25.54 -6.63 -6.09
C PRO A 616 -26.21 -6.07 -4.83
N ALA A 617 -25.77 -6.55 -3.66
CA ALA A 617 -26.20 -6.00 -2.40
C ALA A 617 -25.79 -4.52 -2.28
N GLY A 618 -26.65 -3.71 -1.65
CA GLY A 618 -26.48 -2.25 -1.53
C GLY A 618 -27.00 -1.44 -2.71
N TRP A 619 -27.37 -2.08 -3.81
CA TRP A 619 -27.98 -1.43 -4.97
C TRP A 619 -29.51 -1.61 -4.95
N LYS A 620 -30.22 -0.51 -5.15
CA LYS A 620 -31.65 -0.50 -5.46
C LYS A 620 -31.80 -0.53 -6.99
N ILE A 621 -32.24 -1.66 -7.52
CA ILE A 621 -32.48 -1.82 -8.96
C ILE A 621 -33.96 -1.98 -9.20
N VAL A 622 -34.53 -1.15 -10.07
CA VAL A 622 -35.94 -1.16 -10.44
C VAL A 622 -36.03 -1.42 -11.94
N ASP A 623 -36.93 -2.31 -12.34
CA ASP A 623 -37.25 -2.59 -13.74
C ASP A 623 -38.76 -2.82 -13.88
N ALA A 624 -39.39 -2.11 -14.82
CA ALA A 624 -40.84 -2.05 -14.98
C ALA A 624 -41.59 -1.71 -13.68
N GLY A 625 -41.05 -0.80 -12.88
CA GLY A 625 -41.64 -0.37 -11.61
C GLY A 625 -41.42 -1.34 -10.44
N GLU A 626 -40.82 -2.51 -10.69
CA GLU A 626 -40.56 -3.50 -9.65
C GLU A 626 -39.10 -3.46 -9.19
N GLN A 627 -38.90 -3.35 -7.88
CA GLN A 627 -37.57 -3.49 -7.28
C GLN A 627 -37.11 -4.95 -7.33
N LYS A 628 -35.89 -5.18 -7.81
CA LYS A 628 -35.27 -6.50 -7.89
C LYS A 628 -34.51 -6.80 -6.59
N ALA A 629 -34.74 -7.99 -6.04
CA ALA A 629 -34.09 -8.43 -4.80
C ALA A 629 -32.60 -8.71 -5.03
N ALA A 630 -31.76 -8.38 -4.04
CA ALA A 630 -30.35 -8.73 -4.07
C ALA A 630 -30.13 -10.25 -4.02
N GLY A 631 -29.09 -10.73 -4.69
CA GLY A 631 -28.76 -12.16 -4.77
C GLY A 631 -28.73 -12.71 -6.19
N ALA A 632 -28.68 -14.04 -6.32
CA ALA A 632 -28.57 -14.71 -7.62
C ALA A 632 -29.79 -14.42 -8.51
N ALA A 633 -29.53 -14.07 -9.78
CA ALA A 633 -30.54 -13.80 -10.78
C ALA A 633 -30.19 -14.50 -12.10
N GLY A 634 -31.10 -15.30 -12.63
CA GLY A 634 -30.94 -15.94 -13.95
C GLY A 634 -31.30 -15.01 -15.12
N ILE A 635 -32.20 -14.06 -14.88
CA ILE A 635 -32.76 -13.14 -15.87
C ILE A 635 -32.81 -11.72 -15.35
N GLY A 636 -32.92 -10.74 -16.26
CA GLY A 636 -33.04 -9.34 -15.89
C GLY A 636 -31.74 -8.73 -15.33
N PRO A 637 -31.83 -7.53 -14.73
CA PRO A 637 -30.69 -6.79 -14.21
C PRO A 637 -29.82 -7.62 -13.26
N ARG A 638 -28.50 -7.66 -13.50
CA ARG A 638 -27.51 -8.40 -12.70
C ARG A 638 -26.10 -8.07 -13.16
N ILE A 639 -25.10 -8.49 -12.42
CA ILE A 639 -23.70 -8.33 -12.83
C ILE A 639 -23.35 -9.34 -13.93
N PHE A 640 -22.78 -8.85 -15.02
CA PHE A 640 -22.18 -9.65 -16.09
C PHE A 640 -20.66 -9.70 -15.97
N LYS A 641 -20.08 -10.75 -16.55
CA LYS A 641 -18.65 -10.89 -16.80
C LYS A 641 -18.43 -10.94 -18.30
N PHE A 642 -17.53 -10.11 -18.80
CA PHE A 642 -17.17 -10.04 -20.22
C PHE A 642 -15.83 -10.71 -20.51
N ALA A 643 -15.56 -10.99 -21.78
CA ALA A 643 -14.29 -11.57 -22.22
C ALA A 643 -13.07 -10.63 -22.03
N GLY A 644 -13.31 -9.33 -21.83
CA GLY A 644 -12.28 -8.30 -21.61
C GLY A 644 -12.73 -6.91 -22.08
N GLY A 645 -11.85 -5.91 -22.01
CA GLY A 645 -12.13 -4.53 -22.45
C GLY A 645 -11.94 -3.50 -21.34
N ASP A 646 -12.55 -2.33 -21.49
CA ASP A 646 -12.42 -1.20 -20.56
C ASP A 646 -13.01 -1.50 -19.16
N PHE A 647 -13.86 -2.53 -19.07
CA PHE A 647 -14.28 -3.17 -17.83
C PHE A 647 -14.58 -4.66 -18.07
N SER A 648 -14.15 -5.51 -17.14
CA SER A 648 -14.33 -6.98 -17.20
C SER A 648 -15.62 -7.45 -16.53
N THR A 649 -16.15 -6.68 -15.59
CA THR A 649 -17.48 -6.89 -14.98
C THR A 649 -18.29 -5.60 -15.04
N GLY A 650 -19.60 -5.73 -15.20
CA GLY A 650 -20.51 -4.59 -15.29
C GLY A 650 -21.92 -4.94 -14.86
N LEU A 651 -22.64 -3.95 -14.35
CA LEU A 651 -24.02 -4.07 -13.89
C LEU A 651 -24.94 -3.86 -15.09
N TYR A 652 -25.61 -4.93 -15.52
CA TYR A 652 -26.67 -4.85 -16.51
C TYR A 652 -27.92 -4.26 -15.88
N ILE A 653 -28.42 -3.20 -16.50
CA ILE A 653 -29.62 -2.46 -16.10
C ILE A 653 -30.51 -2.27 -17.33
N ARG A 654 -31.81 -2.22 -17.12
CA ARG A 654 -32.75 -2.03 -18.23
C ARG A 654 -33.99 -1.26 -17.80
N GLN A 655 -34.64 -0.67 -18.79
CA GLN A 655 -35.99 -0.12 -18.68
C GLN A 655 -36.86 -0.89 -19.67
N SER A 656 -37.57 -1.93 -19.20
CA SER A 656 -38.40 -2.78 -20.06
C SER A 656 -39.75 -2.16 -20.43
N ASP A 657 -40.26 -1.21 -19.63
CA ASP A 657 -41.56 -0.54 -19.82
C ASP A 657 -41.38 0.98 -19.65
N ALA A 658 -41.58 1.76 -20.71
CA ALA A 658 -41.44 3.21 -20.72
C ALA A 658 -42.40 3.96 -19.78
N SER A 659 -43.52 3.33 -19.39
CA SER A 659 -44.53 3.93 -18.51
C SER A 659 -44.21 3.76 -17.02
N LYS A 660 -43.17 2.98 -16.70
CA LYS A 660 -42.79 2.63 -15.33
C LYS A 660 -41.32 2.96 -15.08
N ALA A 661 -40.94 3.04 -13.81
CA ALA A 661 -39.56 3.32 -13.44
C ALA A 661 -38.61 2.19 -13.84
N GLY A 662 -37.44 2.54 -14.39
CA GLY A 662 -36.34 1.62 -14.68
C GLY A 662 -34.99 2.27 -14.39
N TYR A 663 -34.32 1.87 -13.31
CA TYR A 663 -33.04 2.48 -12.88
C TYR A 663 -32.25 1.58 -11.94
N ALA A 664 -30.97 1.88 -11.76
CA ALA A 664 -30.14 1.31 -10.68
C ALA A 664 -29.51 2.43 -9.86
N GLU A 665 -29.55 2.29 -8.54
CA GLU A 665 -29.12 3.31 -7.60
C GLU A 665 -28.30 2.71 -6.46
N PHE A 666 -27.23 3.39 -6.06
CA PHE A 666 -26.42 3.03 -4.90
C PHE A 666 -26.38 4.17 -3.90
N GLY A 667 -26.41 3.84 -2.60
CA GLY A 667 -26.40 4.80 -1.50
C GLY A 667 -27.76 5.05 -0.83
N SER A 668 -28.85 4.49 -1.37
CA SER A 668 -30.20 4.58 -0.80
C SER A 668 -30.69 3.32 -0.09
N THR A 669 -29.93 2.22 -0.18
CA THR A 669 -30.29 0.94 0.44
C THR A 669 -29.93 0.96 1.92
N TRP A 670 -30.88 0.59 2.79
CA TRP A 670 -30.63 0.51 4.23
C TRP A 670 -29.41 -0.37 4.56
N GLY A 671 -28.53 0.15 5.41
CA GLY A 671 -27.26 -0.48 5.75
C GLY A 671 -26.13 -0.31 4.72
N TYR A 672 -26.34 0.42 3.62
CA TYR A 672 -25.29 0.77 2.66
C TYR A 672 -25.27 2.29 2.48
N GLY A 673 -24.14 2.93 2.80
CA GLY A 673 -24.03 4.37 2.87
C GLY A 673 -22.93 4.91 1.99
N PHE A 674 -23.28 5.68 0.96
CA PHE A 674 -22.31 6.44 0.18
C PHE A 674 -22.03 7.79 0.86
N SER A 675 -21.23 7.73 1.92
CA SER A 675 -20.85 8.89 2.72
C SER A 675 -19.74 9.71 2.05
N LEU A 676 -19.97 11.01 1.85
CA LEU A 676 -18.98 11.95 1.33
C LEU A 676 -18.71 13.06 2.33
N LYS A 677 -17.45 13.52 2.39
CA LYS A 677 -17.10 14.77 3.07
C LYS A 677 -17.61 15.96 2.25
N GLN A 678 -17.78 17.11 2.89
CA GLN A 678 -17.96 18.36 2.15
C GLN A 678 -16.79 18.55 1.15
N GLY A 679 -17.13 18.93 -0.09
CA GLY A 679 -16.15 19.19 -1.14
C GLY A 679 -16.68 18.95 -2.54
N SER A 680 -15.80 19.15 -3.53
CA SER A 680 -16.10 18.89 -4.93
C SER A 680 -15.62 17.50 -5.34
N TYR A 681 -16.39 16.84 -6.19
CA TYR A 681 -16.22 15.46 -6.59
C TYR A 681 -16.48 15.27 -8.07
N VAL A 682 -15.86 14.23 -8.63
CA VAL A 682 -16.19 13.66 -9.93
C VAL A 682 -16.53 12.18 -9.77
N PHE A 683 -17.67 11.78 -10.32
CA PHE A 683 -18.07 10.37 -10.43
C PHE A 683 -17.98 9.95 -11.90
N SER A 684 -17.09 9.00 -12.20
CA SER A 684 -16.85 8.50 -13.55
C SER A 684 -17.27 7.04 -13.70
N TYR A 685 -17.71 6.68 -14.90
CA TYR A 685 -18.17 5.34 -15.25
C TYR A 685 -17.97 5.07 -16.75
N ASN A 686 -17.94 3.79 -17.11
CA ASN A 686 -17.99 3.33 -18.49
C ASN A 686 -19.30 2.57 -18.75
N ALA A 687 -19.81 2.65 -19.97
CA ALA A 687 -21.04 1.99 -20.36
C ALA A 687 -21.00 1.44 -21.80
N VAL A 688 -21.70 0.33 -21.99
CA VAL A 688 -21.99 -0.25 -23.31
C VAL A 688 -23.49 -0.53 -23.41
N ALA A 689 -24.02 -0.51 -24.62
CA ALA A 689 -25.35 -1.01 -24.91
C ALA A 689 -25.33 -2.54 -24.87
N TRP A 690 -26.22 -3.14 -24.08
CA TRP A 690 -26.46 -4.59 -24.18
C TRP A 690 -27.15 -4.93 -25.50
N SER A 691 -28.03 -4.04 -25.96
CA SER A 691 -28.68 -4.09 -27.27
C SER A 691 -29.08 -2.69 -27.74
N GLY A 692 -29.23 -2.51 -29.05
CA GLY A 692 -29.59 -1.24 -29.66
C GLY A 692 -28.53 -0.15 -29.50
N SER A 693 -28.98 1.10 -29.40
CA SER A 693 -28.13 2.28 -29.15
C SER A 693 -28.80 3.26 -28.17
N PRO A 694 -29.17 2.79 -26.96
CA PRO A 694 -29.77 3.63 -25.92
C PRO A 694 -28.81 4.70 -25.41
N TYR A 695 -29.36 5.64 -24.66
CA TYR A 695 -28.59 6.58 -23.85
C TYR A 695 -28.62 6.15 -22.38
N LEU A 696 -27.64 6.60 -21.60
CA LEU A 696 -27.56 6.38 -20.17
C LEU A 696 -27.48 7.72 -19.46
N LYS A 697 -28.47 8.01 -18.61
CA LYS A 697 -28.45 9.13 -17.67
C LYS A 697 -27.83 8.69 -16.34
N CYS A 698 -26.86 9.44 -15.85
CA CYS A 698 -26.30 9.30 -14.51
C CYS A 698 -26.55 10.58 -13.71
N GLU A 699 -27.19 10.45 -12.55
CA GLU A 699 -27.47 11.54 -11.62
C GLU A 699 -26.78 11.27 -10.28
N VAL A 700 -26.25 12.31 -9.65
CA VAL A 700 -25.77 12.26 -8.25
C VAL A 700 -26.71 13.13 -7.42
N LEU A 701 -27.19 12.60 -6.30
CA LEU A 701 -28.24 13.19 -5.48
C LEU A 701 -27.83 13.25 -4.00
N ASP A 702 -28.39 14.20 -3.25
CA ASP A 702 -28.30 14.25 -1.79
C ASP A 702 -29.38 13.39 -1.12
N GLU A 703 -29.37 13.32 0.23
CA GLU A 703 -30.36 12.57 1.02
C GLU A 703 -31.82 13.03 0.83
N SER A 704 -32.03 14.25 0.35
CA SER A 704 -33.35 14.82 0.05
C SER A 704 -33.79 14.59 -1.40
N ASN A 705 -33.03 13.82 -2.18
CA ASN A 705 -33.21 13.58 -3.61
C ASN A 705 -33.03 14.83 -4.50
N ASN A 706 -32.29 15.84 -4.03
CA ASN A 706 -31.90 16.95 -4.90
C ASN A 706 -30.75 16.51 -5.81
N VAL A 707 -30.85 16.78 -7.11
CA VAL A 707 -29.80 16.47 -8.08
C VAL A 707 -28.65 17.49 -7.96
N LEU A 708 -27.46 17.00 -7.64
CA LEU A 708 -26.23 17.79 -7.49
C LEU A 708 -25.38 17.84 -8.77
N GLY A 709 -25.59 16.85 -9.65
CA GLY A 709 -24.93 16.75 -10.94
C GLY A 709 -25.62 15.68 -11.79
N SER A 710 -25.64 15.88 -13.11
CA SER A 710 -26.25 14.96 -14.06
C SER A 710 -25.46 14.92 -15.35
N GLN A 711 -25.45 13.78 -16.03
CA GLN A 711 -24.93 13.64 -17.38
C GLN A 711 -25.69 12.55 -18.14
N ILE A 712 -25.92 12.78 -19.43
CA ILE A 712 -26.46 11.78 -20.35
C ILE A 712 -25.39 11.48 -21.41
N ILE A 713 -25.08 10.20 -21.61
CA ILE A 713 -24.17 9.73 -22.66
C ILE A 713 -24.89 8.78 -23.60
N GLN A 714 -24.52 8.77 -24.88
CA GLN A 714 -24.98 7.75 -25.83
C GLN A 714 -24.14 6.47 -25.65
N CYS A 715 -24.78 5.31 -25.57
CA CYS A 715 -24.11 4.02 -25.55
C CYS A 715 -23.97 3.47 -26.98
N THR A 716 -22.97 3.94 -27.72
CA THR A 716 -22.72 3.55 -29.11
C THR A 716 -22.04 2.18 -29.22
N LYS A 717 -21.25 1.77 -28.22
CA LYS A 717 -20.68 0.43 -28.17
C LYS A 717 -21.75 -0.59 -27.81
N ASN A 718 -22.17 -1.43 -28.76
CA ASN A 718 -23.14 -2.49 -28.55
C ASN A 718 -22.46 -3.86 -28.45
N VAL A 719 -22.77 -4.64 -27.41
CA VAL A 719 -22.23 -5.98 -27.16
C VAL A 719 -23.12 -7.12 -27.69
N ASN A 720 -24.18 -6.79 -28.43
CA ASN A 720 -25.08 -7.70 -29.15
C ASN A 720 -25.58 -8.86 -28.29
N LYS A 721 -26.02 -8.54 -27.07
CA LYS A 721 -26.53 -9.50 -26.08
C LYS A 721 -25.57 -10.66 -25.78
N SER A 722 -24.26 -10.43 -25.87
CA SER A 722 -23.24 -11.44 -25.66
C SER A 722 -22.25 -11.05 -24.57
N THR A 723 -22.13 -11.87 -23.53
CA THR A 723 -21.07 -11.76 -22.52
C THR A 723 -19.70 -12.23 -23.04
N SER A 724 -19.67 -12.91 -24.20
CA SER A 724 -18.41 -13.26 -24.87
C SER A 724 -17.81 -12.08 -25.66
N ALA A 725 -18.58 -11.01 -25.87
CA ALA A 725 -18.06 -9.77 -26.46
C ALA A 725 -17.11 -9.04 -25.49
N ASN A 726 -16.23 -8.22 -26.03
CA ASN A 726 -15.41 -7.30 -25.24
C ASN A 726 -16.07 -5.91 -25.12
N THR A 727 -15.70 -5.17 -24.08
CA THR A 727 -16.18 -3.81 -23.81
C THR A 727 -15.23 -2.73 -24.31
N PHE A 728 -14.23 -3.06 -25.15
CA PHE A 728 -13.28 -2.08 -25.70
C PHE A 728 -13.98 -1.01 -26.54
N GLY A 729 -13.65 0.25 -26.27
CA GLY A 729 -14.32 1.41 -26.89
C GLY A 729 -15.67 1.70 -26.24
N SER A 730 -15.85 1.32 -24.98
CA SER A 730 -17.02 1.72 -24.19
C SER A 730 -17.14 3.24 -24.10
N ASN A 731 -18.36 3.72 -23.97
CA ASN A 731 -18.62 5.15 -23.78
C ASN A 731 -18.33 5.52 -22.32
N SER A 732 -17.67 6.65 -22.08
CA SER A 732 -17.35 7.09 -20.72
C SER A 732 -18.20 8.30 -20.31
N GLY A 733 -18.61 8.33 -19.04
CA GLY A 733 -19.31 9.44 -18.42
C GLY A 733 -18.57 9.95 -17.18
N LYS A 734 -18.74 11.24 -16.88
CA LYS A 734 -18.22 11.97 -15.72
C LYS A 734 -19.28 12.95 -15.23
N VAL A 735 -19.76 12.74 -14.01
CA VAL A 735 -20.66 13.67 -13.31
C VAL A 735 -19.86 14.46 -12.28
N TRP A 736 -19.79 15.78 -12.48
CA TRP A 736 -19.16 16.71 -11.54
C TRP A 736 -20.22 17.25 -10.58
N PHE A 737 -19.93 17.27 -9.29
CA PHE A 737 -20.86 17.75 -8.28
C PHE A 737 -20.13 18.25 -7.02
N THR A 738 -20.85 19.01 -6.19
CA THR A 738 -20.35 19.47 -4.90
C THR A 738 -21.22 18.90 -3.79
N ALA A 739 -20.61 18.15 -2.88
CA ALA A 739 -21.20 17.77 -1.61
C ALA A 739 -21.19 19.00 -0.69
N SER A 740 -22.36 19.61 -0.46
CA SER A 740 -22.49 20.86 0.30
C SER A 740 -22.21 20.70 1.80
N ARG A 741 -22.36 19.47 2.32
CA ARG A 741 -22.02 19.08 3.69
C ARG A 741 -21.44 17.67 3.74
N THR A 742 -20.80 17.30 4.84
CA THR A 742 -20.52 15.88 5.09
C THR A 742 -21.83 15.14 5.35
N GLY A 743 -22.08 14.03 4.67
CA GLY A 743 -23.34 13.29 4.79
C GLY A 743 -23.46 12.16 3.77
N TYR A 744 -24.67 11.63 3.65
CA TYR A 744 -25.01 10.57 2.70
C TYR A 744 -25.50 11.15 1.38
N TYR A 745 -25.04 10.51 0.31
CA TYR A 745 -25.39 10.83 -1.07
C TYR A 745 -25.79 9.53 -1.77
N HIS A 746 -26.35 9.63 -2.96
CA HIS A 746 -26.59 8.48 -3.80
C HIS A 746 -26.39 8.84 -5.26
N PHE A 747 -26.17 7.85 -6.12
CA PHE A 747 -26.14 8.06 -7.56
C PHE A 747 -27.05 7.07 -8.26
N ARG A 748 -27.65 7.50 -9.36
CA ARG A 748 -28.67 6.78 -10.11
C ARG A 748 -28.31 6.71 -11.58
N PHE A 749 -28.35 5.50 -12.12
CA PHE A 749 -28.25 5.20 -13.54
C PHE A 749 -29.63 4.89 -14.12
N THR A 750 -30.05 5.60 -15.16
CA THR A 750 -31.34 5.44 -15.83
C THR A 750 -31.12 5.27 -17.34
N PRO A 751 -31.47 4.12 -17.93
CA PRO A 751 -31.52 3.98 -19.40
C PRO A 751 -32.59 4.91 -19.99
N VAL A 752 -32.21 5.73 -20.97
CA VAL A 752 -33.08 6.73 -21.60
C VAL A 752 -33.01 6.67 -23.12
N ALA A 753 -34.08 7.08 -23.79
CA ALA A 753 -34.26 6.89 -25.23
C ALA A 753 -33.47 7.90 -26.08
N ASN A 754 -33.15 9.06 -25.51
CA ASN A 754 -32.51 10.17 -26.22
C ASN A 754 -31.63 11.02 -25.29
N SER A 755 -30.90 11.96 -25.87
CA SER A 755 -30.01 12.89 -25.17
C SER A 755 -30.70 13.83 -24.17
N TRP A 756 -32.03 13.90 -24.18
CA TRP A 756 -32.85 14.73 -23.29
C TRP A 756 -33.40 13.96 -22.08
N GLY A 757 -33.12 12.65 -22.00
CA GLY A 757 -33.59 11.82 -20.89
C GLY A 757 -35.01 11.29 -21.07
N GLY A 758 -35.53 11.25 -22.31
CA GLY A 758 -36.86 10.70 -22.60
C GLY A 758 -37.00 9.22 -22.22
N SER A 759 -38.19 8.80 -21.84
CA SER A 759 -38.49 7.39 -21.54
C SER A 759 -38.54 6.54 -22.81
N GLY A 760 -38.36 5.23 -22.65
CA GLY A 760 -38.43 4.26 -23.74
C GLY A 760 -38.47 2.83 -23.21
N SER A 761 -39.06 1.92 -23.98
CA SER A 761 -39.17 0.51 -23.62
C SER A 761 -37.99 -0.27 -24.20
N TRP A 762 -37.56 -1.31 -23.48
CA TRP A 762 -36.43 -2.17 -23.84
C TRP A 762 -35.11 -1.41 -24.10
N LEU A 763 -34.83 -0.44 -23.24
CA LEU A 763 -33.53 0.22 -23.19
C LEU A 763 -32.59 -0.58 -22.29
N GLU A 764 -31.51 -1.12 -22.85
CA GLU A 764 -30.67 -2.12 -22.21
C GLU A 764 -29.19 -1.71 -22.21
N VAL A 765 -28.60 -1.46 -21.04
CA VAL A 765 -27.21 -1.00 -20.92
C VAL A 765 -26.48 -1.77 -19.84
N VAL A 766 -25.14 -1.78 -19.93
CA VAL A 766 -24.26 -2.35 -18.92
C VAL A 766 -23.26 -1.29 -18.50
N VAL A 767 -23.17 -1.02 -17.20
CA VAL A 767 -22.29 -0.01 -16.63
C VAL A 767 -21.18 -0.66 -15.79
N GLY A 768 -19.94 -0.19 -15.94
CA GLY A 768 -18.77 -0.72 -15.25
C GLY A 768 -17.73 0.36 -14.98
N HIS A 769 -16.61 -0.03 -14.36
CA HIS A 769 -15.51 0.87 -14.01
C HIS A 769 -15.95 2.13 -13.23
N LEU A 770 -16.78 1.92 -12.20
CA LEU A 770 -17.33 2.98 -11.37
C LEU A 770 -16.24 3.55 -10.45
N LYS A 771 -16.03 4.87 -10.50
CA LYS A 771 -15.02 5.55 -9.68
C LYS A 771 -15.52 6.91 -9.22
N ILE A 772 -15.35 7.20 -7.92
CA ILE A 772 -15.47 8.55 -7.38
C ILE A 772 -14.10 9.09 -7.01
N SER A 773 -13.87 10.39 -7.20
CA SER A 773 -12.66 11.08 -6.76
C SER A 773 -12.99 12.48 -6.26
N LYS A 774 -12.38 12.86 -5.13
CA LYS A 774 -12.44 14.24 -4.62
C LYS A 774 -11.54 15.11 -5.48
N THR A 775 -12.02 16.29 -5.87
CA THR A 775 -11.27 17.25 -6.68
C THR A 775 -10.74 18.38 -5.80
N SER A 776 -9.56 18.92 -6.14
CA SER A 776 -9.06 20.17 -5.56
C SER A 776 -10.09 21.27 -5.82
N ALA A 777 -10.40 22.09 -4.82
CA ALA A 777 -11.44 23.11 -4.91
C ALA A 777 -11.07 24.22 -5.91
N SER A 778 -11.32 23.97 -7.20
CA SER A 778 -11.38 24.98 -8.25
C SER A 778 -12.13 24.42 -9.44
N ARG A 779 -13.46 24.50 -9.35
CA ARG A 779 -14.45 24.71 -10.43
C ARG A 779 -15.76 24.03 -10.05
N SER A 780 -16.68 24.84 -9.51
CA SER A 780 -18.09 24.62 -9.76
C SER A 780 -18.69 25.93 -10.25
N ARG A 781 -19.03 25.95 -11.54
CA ARG A 781 -20.29 26.46 -12.08
C ARG A 781 -20.38 25.95 -13.52
N SER A 782 -21.41 25.15 -13.77
CA SER A 782 -21.86 24.75 -15.10
C SER A 782 -22.28 25.98 -15.89
N ILE A 783 -21.84 26.10 -17.14
CA ILE A 783 -22.64 26.66 -18.24
C ILE A 783 -22.36 25.80 -19.47
N ASP A 784 -23.44 25.45 -20.15
CA ASP A 784 -23.52 24.77 -21.44
C ASP A 784 -22.58 25.33 -22.51
N GLY A 785 -22.25 24.48 -23.48
CA GLY A 785 -21.63 24.87 -24.75
C GLY A 785 -20.32 24.16 -24.99
N GLY A 786 -20.30 23.29 -26.00
CA GLY A 786 -19.11 22.54 -26.38
C GLY A 786 -17.94 23.43 -26.80
N TRP A 787 -16.74 22.88 -26.66
CA TRP A 787 -15.68 22.86 -27.68
C TRP A 787 -14.48 22.09 -27.10
N ASP A 788 -13.96 21.17 -27.89
CA ASP A 788 -12.60 20.63 -27.73
C ASP A 788 -11.59 21.77 -27.98
N ASP A 789 -10.58 21.89 -27.13
CA ASP A 789 -9.20 22.31 -27.46
C ASP A 789 -8.37 22.28 -26.16
N GLY A 790 -7.14 21.81 -26.25
CA GLY A 790 -6.22 21.64 -25.15
C GLY A 790 -5.51 22.92 -24.67
N THR A 791 -4.50 22.65 -23.86
CA THR A 791 -3.37 23.50 -23.45
C THR A 791 -3.47 24.32 -22.15
N THR A 792 -2.46 24.06 -21.33
CA THR A 792 -1.70 24.94 -20.42
C THR A 792 -2.46 25.77 -19.38
N GLY A 793 -2.30 25.36 -18.12
CA GLY A 793 -2.88 26.01 -16.94
C GLY A 793 -2.42 27.45 -16.74
N ILE A 794 -3.34 28.26 -16.24
CA ILE A 794 -3.13 29.65 -15.81
C ILE A 794 -2.74 29.61 -14.33
N GLU A 795 -1.61 30.21 -13.96
CA GLU A 795 -1.04 30.09 -12.60
C GLU A 795 -1.37 31.27 -11.65
N GLN A 796 -1.87 32.42 -12.13
CA GLN A 796 -2.16 33.57 -11.25
C GLN A 796 -3.31 34.49 -11.73
N VAL A 797 -4.07 35.03 -10.76
CA VAL A 797 -5.16 36.01 -10.93
C VAL A 797 -4.88 37.17 -9.97
N GLU A 798 -4.81 38.41 -10.49
CA GLU A 798 -4.58 39.63 -9.68
C GLU A 798 -5.77 40.60 -9.78
N SER A 799 -6.05 41.33 -8.71
CA SER A 799 -7.10 42.36 -8.63
C SER A 799 -6.60 43.71 -9.15
N ALA A 800 -7.45 44.44 -9.88
CA ALA A 800 -7.11 45.73 -10.53
C ALA A 800 -6.62 46.85 -9.58
N GLU A 801 -6.76 46.71 -8.27
CA GLU A 801 -6.36 47.72 -7.28
C GLU A 801 -4.85 47.71 -6.92
N ASN A 802 -4.06 46.72 -7.36
CA ASN A 802 -2.64 46.59 -7.00
C ASN A 802 -1.63 47.12 -8.03
N VAL A 803 -2.07 47.90 -9.04
CA VAL A 803 -1.18 48.35 -10.13
C VAL A 803 -0.58 49.76 -9.91
N SER A 804 -0.92 50.45 -8.82
CA SER A 804 -0.36 51.79 -8.53
C SER A 804 0.50 51.80 -7.27
N GLY A 805 1.83 51.63 -7.44
CA GLY A 805 2.77 51.87 -6.32
C GLY A 805 4.21 51.41 -6.57
N GLN A 806 5.04 52.33 -7.10
CA GLN A 806 6.51 52.46 -7.01
C GLN A 806 7.46 51.36 -7.54
N GLU A 807 8.13 51.71 -8.65
CA GLU A 807 9.60 51.66 -8.96
C GLU A 807 10.45 50.50 -8.37
N THR A 808 11.26 49.72 -9.09
CA THR A 808 12.04 49.91 -10.33
C THR A 808 12.51 48.54 -10.82
N ARG A 809 12.09 48.06 -12.00
CA ARG A 809 12.91 47.20 -12.89
C ARG A 809 12.50 47.47 -14.33
N ARG A 810 13.44 48.01 -15.10
CA ARG A 810 13.32 48.17 -16.56
C ARG A 810 13.00 46.79 -17.16
N HIS A 811 11.94 46.69 -17.97
CA HIS A 811 11.47 45.55 -18.79
C HIS A 811 10.25 44.71 -18.35
N SER A 812 9.31 45.22 -17.53
CA SER A 812 8.02 44.51 -17.30
C SER A 812 6.88 45.04 -18.20
N GLY A 813 6.90 44.70 -19.48
CA GLY A 813 5.78 45.00 -20.40
C GLY A 813 4.61 44.03 -20.24
N TRP A 814 3.37 44.50 -20.34
CA TRP A 814 2.19 43.65 -20.49
C TRP A 814 1.93 43.43 -21.99
N TYR A 815 1.50 42.22 -22.37
CA TYR A 815 1.24 41.88 -23.76
C TYR A 815 -0.11 41.16 -23.89
N THR A 816 -0.78 41.29 -25.02
CA THR A 816 -1.94 40.43 -25.35
C THR A 816 -1.47 38.98 -25.56
N LEU A 817 -2.40 38.02 -25.62
CA LEU A 817 -2.08 36.62 -25.92
C LEU A 817 -1.47 36.44 -27.33
N GLN A 818 -1.61 37.45 -28.20
CA GLN A 818 -1.04 37.52 -29.54
C GLN A 818 0.32 38.26 -29.57
N GLY A 819 0.86 38.67 -28.41
CA GLY A 819 2.19 39.26 -28.28
C GLY A 819 2.29 40.77 -28.52
N GLN A 820 1.16 41.49 -28.58
CA GLN A 820 1.17 42.94 -28.74
C GLN A 820 1.30 43.65 -27.39
N ARG A 821 2.17 44.67 -27.29
CA ARG A 821 2.43 45.37 -26.03
C ARG A 821 1.24 46.27 -25.63
N VAL A 822 0.90 46.26 -24.34
CA VAL A 822 -0.20 47.03 -23.73
C VAL A 822 0.38 47.84 -22.56
N GLU A 823 0.18 49.15 -22.56
CA GLU A 823 0.74 50.02 -21.52
C GLU A 823 -0.16 50.15 -20.29
N HIS A 824 -1.48 50.01 -20.45
CA HIS A 824 -2.47 50.12 -19.36
C HIS A 824 -3.54 49.00 -19.45
N PRO A 825 -3.21 47.77 -19.03
CA PRO A 825 -4.16 46.66 -19.08
C PRO A 825 -5.26 46.81 -18.02
N THR A 826 -6.53 46.68 -18.43
CA THR A 826 -7.70 46.89 -17.55
C THR A 826 -8.32 45.57 -17.09
N LYS A 827 -9.12 44.90 -17.94
CA LYS A 827 -9.77 43.62 -17.63
C LYS A 827 -9.58 42.66 -18.79
N GLY A 828 -8.98 41.50 -18.53
CA GLY A 828 -8.65 40.53 -19.59
C GLY A 828 -7.47 39.62 -19.25
N ILE A 829 -7.06 38.81 -20.22
CA ILE A 829 -5.93 37.88 -20.10
C ILE A 829 -4.74 38.45 -20.87
N TYR A 830 -3.60 38.58 -20.19
CA TYR A 830 -2.38 39.17 -20.72
C TYR A 830 -1.17 38.28 -20.42
N ILE A 831 -0.05 38.54 -21.10
CA ILE A 831 1.25 37.96 -20.79
C ILE A 831 2.08 39.03 -20.07
N HIS A 832 2.54 38.73 -18.86
CA HIS A 832 3.43 39.58 -18.07
C HIS A 832 4.58 38.74 -17.54
N ASN A 833 5.83 39.17 -17.77
CA ASN A 833 7.05 38.42 -17.42
C ASN A 833 7.04 36.94 -17.88
N GLY A 834 6.49 36.66 -19.06
CA GLY A 834 6.43 35.32 -19.65
C GLY A 834 5.33 34.41 -19.11
N LYS A 835 4.41 34.91 -18.28
CA LYS A 835 3.28 34.15 -17.71
C LYS A 835 1.93 34.72 -18.13
N LYS A 836 0.93 33.85 -18.33
CA LYS A 836 -0.46 34.27 -18.55
C LYS A 836 -1.07 34.74 -17.22
N VAL A 837 -1.44 36.01 -17.16
CA VAL A 837 -2.02 36.69 -15.99
C VAL A 837 -3.42 37.18 -16.34
N VAL A 838 -4.38 36.98 -15.43
CA VAL A 838 -5.76 37.48 -15.59
C VAL A 838 -5.96 38.68 -14.69
N LEU A 839 -6.25 39.84 -15.29
CA LEU A 839 -6.65 41.08 -14.61
C LEU A 839 -8.19 41.14 -14.57
N ARG A 840 -8.77 41.29 -13.37
CA ARG A 840 -10.22 41.24 -13.12
C ARG A 840 -10.88 42.59 -12.92
#